data_AF-A0AAF5CQ56-F1
#
_entry.id   AF-A0AAF5CQ56-F1
#
_cell.length_a   1.000
_cell.length_b   1.000
_cell.length_c   1.000
_cell.angle_alpha   90.00
_cell.angle_beta   90.00
_cell.angle_gamma   90.00
#
_symmetry.space_group_name_H-M   'P 1'
#
loop_
_entity.id
_entity.type
_entity.pdbx_description
1 polymer ?
#
loop_
_entity_poly.entity_id
_entity_poly.type
_entity_poly.pdbx_seq_one_letter_code
_entity_poly.pdbx_strand_id
1 'polypeptide(L)'
;MESNMDVSFLELMDDKLLRKNILKWIPTFKDLQNLAKTCRTMNLYIKNDIVRKEMFWYRDEECMNLTCKDRSINGIQTLNADNINILPGINGPVVSRIANNFNGEVVASSNCIFVKMDGHVSYLKREDNEFFKVLVQKMNLNYGIRNNATILDFTGADPYCAYFILYALCYLEHENIRKIKIQIRTLMSDCSGSDNILCDIFKGLPNLCELVVFDNINLSRYDEIIEEKQVLNHVFRGLSKKVNPTFVLTNVYDTYETFDLYSKLFLGFADKYNVRIKFNLISLLPLPRSAKEPDSIYSQTNFLKVKNCVTSITNNIPNSRVFSKVINDVWHFENLEMIILSLRFSDIKKGLQRMNKLGCNNNTPSLKHCKYLKRVGLHFEGYQKKRHDLCVSTFYNNLIFLASLMPSSVKRFDLTCGFELTSDITRIISGYMPNIKLLLTCNVSYKDSDCLCAFKNLEALIFYDCHNIDIPETVEFLAILQGVSKNNNTYRVFDGEILNNYAKKFRKSLRTTRGDYIFFNDIMKWDKYRRIITWSTITESCTMLPGYFLSSSNECFKIYHGNQDINSIINSCHTDGGILSGFITNNETHAFIQLIKNNFKSLTKKYVDRGFTCYSNHSENCYLTKNNTFYTVKNHIEFLTNEYPCRGVMNITDLKFYCLQMNDIKNVIFGCQKDPVYIKNCTNYVGYEKNLDGNCYMLLEDIPFTKKTAEAMCKDKLGTLPVVTNKLENYAMTHLLNKINSSFWLDFSCPTKNPSSCKWSIDEKMEYRKIKNLKLASENLCGYIKIENNWETDSCDARKKVVCQIRNK
;
A
#
# COMPACT_ATOMS: atom_id res chain seq x y z
N MET A 1 49.66 -33.26 18.92
CA MET A 1 49.60 -31.79 19.01
C MET A 1 49.67 -31.45 20.48
N GLU A 2 50.88 -31.27 21.00
CA GLU A 2 51.08 -30.80 22.38
C GLU A 2 51.13 -29.27 22.38
N SER A 3 50.03 -28.66 22.78
CA SER A 3 50.01 -27.57 23.75
C SER A 3 48.54 -27.27 24.06
N ASN A 4 48.11 -27.56 25.29
CA ASN A 4 46.94 -26.93 25.91
C ASN A 4 47.23 -25.42 26.04
N MET A 5 47.33 -24.70 24.94
CA MET A 5 47.21 -23.25 25.00
C MET A 5 45.74 -22.99 25.31
N ASP A 6 45.46 -22.56 26.53
CA ASP A 6 44.21 -21.90 26.89
C ASP A 6 44.15 -20.58 26.11
N VAL A 7 43.88 -20.66 24.80
CA VAL A 7 43.70 -19.48 23.97
C VAL A 7 42.37 -18.86 24.38
N SER A 8 42.44 -17.66 24.92
CA SER A 8 41.26 -16.89 25.26
C SER A 8 40.47 -16.53 24.00
N PHE A 9 39.16 -16.39 24.13
CA PHE A 9 38.34 -15.92 23.02
C PHE A 9 38.76 -14.54 22.49
N LEU A 10 39.35 -13.70 23.35
CA LEU A 10 39.88 -12.39 22.96
C LEU A 10 41.11 -12.50 22.05
N GLU A 11 42.00 -13.45 22.30
CA GLU A 11 43.16 -13.73 21.43
C GLU A 11 42.71 -14.26 20.08
N LEU A 12 41.73 -15.17 20.05
CA LEU A 12 41.12 -15.63 18.78
C LEU A 12 40.49 -14.48 17.98
N MET A 13 39.88 -13.53 18.68
CA MET A 13 39.27 -12.36 18.07
C MET A 13 40.27 -11.26 17.74
N ASP A 14 41.50 -11.28 18.25
CA ASP A 14 42.55 -10.34 17.84
C ASP A 14 43.12 -10.72 16.47
N ASP A 15 43.26 -12.03 16.21
CA ASP A 15 43.62 -12.53 14.89
C ASP A 15 42.56 -12.14 13.83
N LYS A 16 43.00 -11.40 12.81
CA LYS A 16 42.12 -10.84 11.78
C LYS A 16 41.44 -11.91 10.92
N LEU A 17 42.09 -13.03 10.65
CA LEU A 17 41.55 -14.09 9.79
C LEU A 17 40.50 -14.90 10.57
N LEU A 18 40.83 -15.31 11.79
CA LEU A 18 39.93 -16.03 12.70
C LEU A 18 38.71 -15.17 13.03
N ARG A 19 38.90 -13.91 13.42
CA ARG A 19 37.81 -12.97 13.68
C ARG A 19 36.85 -12.85 12.50
N LYS A 20 37.36 -12.64 11.27
CA LYS A 20 36.50 -12.55 10.07
C LYS A 20 35.67 -13.81 9.84
N ASN A 21 36.27 -14.98 10.08
CA ASN A 21 35.54 -16.24 9.99
C ASN A 21 34.46 -16.31 11.07
N ILE A 22 34.78 -16.07 12.34
CA ILE A 22 33.81 -16.07 13.45
C ILE A 22 32.64 -15.12 13.16
N LEU A 23 32.91 -13.87 12.76
CA LEU A 23 31.88 -12.88 12.43
C LEU A 23 31.01 -13.30 11.23
N LYS A 24 31.56 -14.07 10.28
CA LYS A 24 30.81 -14.64 9.15
C LYS A 24 29.82 -15.70 9.63
N TRP A 25 30.20 -16.54 10.60
CA TRP A 25 29.36 -17.61 11.15
C TRP A 25 28.24 -17.13 12.08
N ILE A 26 28.38 -15.97 12.73
CA ILE A 26 27.31 -15.41 13.58
C ILE A 26 26.15 -14.91 12.68
N PRO A 27 24.93 -15.45 12.77
CA PRO A 27 23.88 -15.20 11.78
C PRO A 27 23.34 -13.77 11.80
N THR A 28 23.15 -13.17 12.99
CA THR A 28 22.39 -11.92 13.13
C THR A 28 23.25 -10.75 13.64
N PHE A 29 22.85 -9.53 13.32
CA PHE A 29 23.45 -8.34 13.92
C PHE A 29 23.05 -8.18 15.39
N LYS A 30 21.90 -8.73 15.81
CA LYS A 30 21.54 -8.82 17.23
C LYS A 30 22.58 -9.60 18.04
N ASP A 31 23.02 -10.75 17.54
CA ASP A 31 24.03 -11.56 18.23
C ASP A 31 25.41 -10.88 18.22
N LEU A 32 25.76 -10.22 17.11
CA LEU A 32 26.97 -9.39 17.05
C LEU A 32 26.92 -8.21 18.02
N GLN A 33 25.76 -7.59 18.20
CA GLN A 33 25.56 -6.53 19.18
C GLN A 33 25.71 -7.06 20.60
N ASN A 34 25.16 -8.23 20.90
CA ASN A 34 25.33 -8.89 22.21
C ASN A 34 26.80 -9.22 22.48
N LEU A 35 27.51 -9.73 21.47
CA LEU A 35 28.95 -9.99 21.58
C LEU A 35 29.73 -8.68 21.80
N ALA A 36 29.43 -7.62 21.05
CA ALA A 36 30.06 -6.31 21.22
C ALA A 36 29.81 -5.68 22.61
N LYS A 37 28.65 -5.96 23.24
CA LYS A 37 28.32 -5.49 24.59
C LYS A 37 29.18 -6.12 25.69
N THR A 38 29.85 -7.25 25.43
CA THR A 38 30.62 -7.98 26.46
C THR A 38 31.81 -7.18 26.98
N CYS A 39 32.60 -6.54 26.10
CA CYS A 39 33.72 -5.68 26.51
C CYS A 39 34.10 -4.66 25.43
N ARG A 40 34.86 -3.62 25.82
CA ARG A 40 35.30 -2.55 24.91
C ARG A 40 36.16 -3.05 23.75
N THR A 41 37.06 -4.00 24.02
CA THR A 41 37.96 -4.60 23.02
C THR A 41 37.17 -5.35 21.96
N MET A 42 36.18 -6.15 22.37
CA MET A 42 35.30 -6.88 21.45
C MET A 42 34.51 -5.92 20.54
N ASN A 43 33.97 -4.85 21.11
CA ASN A 43 33.30 -3.81 20.33
C ASN A 43 34.24 -3.16 19.31
N LEU A 44 35.48 -2.84 19.70
CA LEU A 44 36.48 -2.26 18.80
C LEU A 44 36.76 -3.18 17.61
N TYR A 45 36.96 -4.47 17.86
CA TYR A 45 37.19 -5.48 16.83
C TYR A 45 36.01 -5.57 15.85
N ILE A 46 34.78 -5.70 16.34
CA ILE A 46 33.57 -5.79 15.51
C ILE A 46 33.34 -4.49 14.74
N LYS A 47 33.54 -3.33 15.37
CA LYS A 47 33.34 -2.01 14.76
C LYS A 47 34.24 -1.82 13.54
N ASN A 48 35.49 -2.28 13.60
CA ASN A 48 36.48 -2.05 12.54
C ASN A 48 36.34 -3.00 11.34
N ASP A 49 35.74 -4.17 11.49
CA ASP A 49 35.61 -5.15 10.41
C ASP A 49 34.46 -4.87 9.44
N ILE A 50 34.55 -5.42 8.23
CA ILE A 50 33.45 -5.38 7.26
C ILE A 50 32.55 -6.59 7.53
N VAL A 51 31.26 -6.34 7.77
CA VAL A 51 30.26 -7.40 8.00
C VAL A 51 29.09 -7.20 7.05
N ARG A 52 28.76 -8.27 6.34
CA ARG A 52 27.66 -8.33 5.37
C ARG A 52 26.74 -9.46 5.81
N LYS A 53 25.44 -9.19 5.95
CA LYS A 53 24.43 -10.16 6.37
C LYS A 53 23.21 -10.08 5.47
N GLU A 54 22.39 -11.12 5.50
CA GLU A 54 21.08 -11.11 4.86
C GLU A 54 19.98 -10.80 5.88
N MET A 55 18.87 -10.28 5.38
CA MET A 55 17.71 -9.94 6.18
C MET A 55 16.43 -10.51 5.57
N PHE A 56 15.69 -11.30 6.34
CA PHE A 56 14.33 -11.65 6.00
C PHE A 56 13.39 -10.64 6.61
N TRP A 57 12.98 -9.69 5.77
CA TRP A 57 11.97 -8.71 6.13
C TRP A 57 10.60 -9.17 5.63
N TYR A 58 9.68 -9.41 6.56
CA TYR A 58 8.35 -9.91 6.24
C TYR A 58 7.24 -9.07 6.89
N ARG A 59 6.03 -9.22 6.37
CA ARG A 59 4.80 -8.79 7.06
C ARG A 59 4.27 -10.01 7.80
N ASP A 60 4.16 -9.93 9.12
CA ASP A 60 3.61 -11.03 9.91
C ASP A 60 2.09 -11.02 9.77
N GLU A 61 1.60 -11.76 8.78
CA GLU A 61 0.17 -11.93 8.54
C GLU A 61 -0.27 -13.33 8.99
N GLU A 62 -1.20 -13.40 9.93
CA GLU A 62 -1.95 -14.59 10.27
C GLU A 62 -3.33 -14.51 9.60
N CYS A 63 -3.56 -15.37 8.60
CA CYS A 63 -4.84 -15.43 7.91
C CYS A 63 -5.62 -16.66 8.37
N MET A 64 -6.88 -16.48 8.74
CA MET A 64 -7.79 -17.55 9.13
C MET A 64 -9.05 -17.46 8.29
N ASN A 65 -9.43 -18.58 7.66
CA ASN A 65 -10.69 -18.71 6.95
C ASN A 65 -11.72 -19.38 7.86
N LEU A 66 -12.83 -18.70 8.11
CA LEU A 66 -13.96 -19.16 8.89
C LEU A 66 -15.03 -19.67 7.91
N THR A 67 -15.19 -20.99 7.86
CA THR A 67 -16.13 -21.64 6.94
C THR A 67 -17.14 -22.47 7.71
N CYS A 68 -18.40 -22.49 7.26
CA CYS A 68 -19.38 -23.43 7.81
C CYS A 68 -19.07 -24.86 7.32
N LYS A 69 -19.08 -25.83 8.23
CA LYS A 69 -18.96 -27.26 7.92
C LYS A 69 -20.10 -27.72 7.02
N ASP A 70 -21.30 -27.21 7.26
CA ASP A 70 -22.48 -27.51 6.47
C ASP A 70 -22.72 -26.41 5.43
N ARG A 71 -22.45 -26.73 4.16
CA ARG A 71 -22.67 -25.80 3.05
C ARG A 71 -24.15 -25.51 2.78
N SER A 72 -25.07 -26.27 3.39
CA SER A 72 -26.52 -26.05 3.25
C SER A 72 -27.03 -24.87 4.08
N ILE A 73 -26.25 -24.42 5.08
CA ILE A 73 -26.58 -23.24 5.90
C ILE A 73 -26.15 -21.97 5.16
N ASN A 74 -26.83 -21.68 4.05
CA ASN A 74 -26.77 -20.39 3.38
C ASN A 74 -27.86 -19.49 3.99
N GLY A 75 -27.51 -18.67 4.97
CA GLY A 75 -28.46 -17.71 5.54
C GLY A 75 -28.04 -17.15 6.89
N ILE A 76 -28.69 -16.06 7.28
CA ILE A 76 -28.55 -15.35 8.56
C ILE A 76 -29.16 -16.20 9.69
N GLN A 77 -28.70 -17.43 9.85
CA GLN A 77 -29.07 -18.30 10.96
C GLN A 77 -27.92 -18.34 11.95
N THR A 78 -28.25 -18.26 13.24
CA THR A 78 -27.32 -18.39 14.34
C THR A 78 -26.62 -19.75 14.27
N LEU A 79 -25.31 -19.74 14.01
CA LEU A 79 -24.48 -20.93 13.88
C LEU A 79 -24.05 -21.44 15.27
N ASN A 80 -23.95 -22.76 15.43
CA ASN A 80 -23.22 -23.34 16.55
C ASN A 80 -21.72 -23.30 16.27
N ALA A 81 -20.92 -23.08 17.30
CA ALA A 81 -19.45 -23.08 17.22
C ALA A 81 -18.89 -24.36 16.57
N ASP A 82 -19.45 -25.52 16.91
CA ASP A 82 -19.08 -26.82 16.33
C ASP A 82 -19.25 -26.90 14.82
N ASN A 83 -20.07 -26.03 14.21
CA ASN A 83 -20.31 -25.99 12.78
C ASN A 83 -19.32 -25.08 12.04
N ILE A 84 -18.36 -24.46 12.72
CA ILE A 84 -17.38 -23.57 12.11
C ILE A 84 -16.03 -24.29 12.03
N ASN A 85 -15.46 -24.36 10.83
CA ASN A 85 -14.07 -24.72 10.61
C ASN A 85 -13.21 -23.46 10.59
N ILE A 86 -12.14 -23.47 11.38
CA ILE A 86 -11.06 -22.47 11.32
C ILE A 86 -9.92 -23.09 10.51
N LEU A 87 -9.81 -22.69 9.25
CA LEU A 87 -8.74 -23.16 8.36
C LEU A 87 -7.62 -22.10 8.28
N PRO A 88 -6.34 -22.51 8.28
CA PRO A 88 -5.25 -21.58 8.01
C PRO A 88 -5.36 -21.05 6.58
N GLY A 89 -5.09 -19.77 6.39
CA GLY A 89 -4.94 -19.18 5.06
C GLY A 89 -3.70 -19.72 4.35
N ILE A 90 -3.71 -19.65 3.01
CA ILE A 90 -2.72 -20.28 2.13
C ILE A 90 -1.28 -19.81 2.43
N ASN A 91 -1.08 -18.57 2.90
CA ASN A 91 0.24 -17.95 3.01
C ASN A 91 0.86 -17.93 4.43
N GLY A 92 0.05 -17.96 5.49
CA GLY A 92 0.51 -17.74 6.88
C GLY A 92 1.60 -18.74 7.33
N PRO A 93 1.36 -20.07 7.23
CA PRO A 93 2.32 -21.08 7.69
C PRO A 93 3.67 -21.06 6.95
N VAL A 94 3.69 -20.58 5.70
CA VAL A 94 4.91 -20.58 4.87
C VAL A 94 5.89 -19.50 5.33
N VAL A 95 5.38 -18.29 5.60
CA VAL A 95 6.22 -17.15 6.00
C VAL A 95 6.87 -17.39 7.37
N SER A 96 6.10 -17.92 8.33
CA SER A 96 6.62 -18.25 9.67
C SER A 96 7.70 -19.34 9.63
N ARG A 97 7.56 -20.34 8.75
CA ARG A 97 8.59 -21.39 8.55
C ARG A 97 9.87 -20.83 7.93
N ILE A 98 9.75 -19.95 6.93
CA ILE A 98 10.91 -19.30 6.32
C ILE A 98 11.63 -18.43 7.38
N ALA A 99 10.88 -17.63 8.13
CA ALA A 99 11.42 -16.77 9.18
C ALA A 99 12.24 -17.56 10.21
N ASN A 100 11.76 -18.73 10.66
CA ASN A 100 12.47 -19.54 11.64
C ASN A 100 13.76 -20.16 11.12
N ASN A 101 13.78 -20.57 9.85
CA ASN A 101 14.92 -21.26 9.25
C ASN A 101 15.88 -20.28 8.55
N PHE A 102 15.61 -18.97 8.60
CA PHE A 102 16.40 -17.99 7.90
C PHE A 102 17.74 -17.77 8.58
N ASN A 103 18.82 -18.06 7.86
CA ASN A 103 20.19 -17.82 8.32
C ASN A 103 20.59 -16.35 8.14
N GLY A 104 20.02 -15.48 8.97
CA GLY A 104 20.26 -14.04 8.90
C GLY A 104 19.32 -13.27 9.83
N GLU A 105 19.27 -11.94 9.66
CA GLU A 105 18.42 -11.08 10.49
C GLU A 105 16.93 -11.25 10.11
N VAL A 106 16.07 -11.51 11.09
CA VAL A 106 14.62 -11.66 10.86
C VAL A 106 13.87 -10.49 11.48
N VAL A 107 13.10 -9.75 10.67
CA VAL A 107 12.37 -8.57 11.13
C VAL A 107 10.95 -8.57 10.58
N ALA A 108 9.99 -8.53 11.51
CA ALA A 108 8.59 -8.27 11.22
C ALA A 108 8.35 -6.77 10.98
N SER A 109 7.59 -6.44 9.95
CA SER A 109 7.19 -5.06 9.65
C SER A 109 6.47 -4.42 10.83
N SER A 110 6.93 -3.24 11.25
CA SER A 110 6.36 -2.47 12.36
C SER A 110 6.23 -3.22 13.71
N ASN A 111 6.89 -4.37 13.89
CA ASN A 111 6.64 -5.29 15.02
C ASN A 111 5.14 -5.56 15.22
N CYS A 112 4.44 -5.77 14.10
CA CYS A 112 2.99 -5.84 14.02
C CYS A 112 2.55 -7.23 13.56
N ILE A 113 1.63 -7.84 14.29
CA ILE A 113 0.92 -9.06 13.90
C ILE A 113 -0.38 -8.63 13.22
N PHE A 114 -0.51 -8.87 11.93
CA PHE A 114 -1.73 -8.61 11.17
C PHE A 114 -2.60 -9.85 11.20
N VAL A 115 -3.78 -9.77 11.80
CA VAL A 115 -4.72 -10.88 11.87
C VAL A 115 -5.85 -10.62 10.88
N LYS A 116 -5.93 -11.46 9.85
CA LYS A 116 -7.02 -11.48 8.88
C LYS A 116 -7.95 -12.64 9.21
N MET A 117 -9.24 -12.33 9.32
CA MET A 117 -10.30 -13.31 9.51
C MET A 117 -11.24 -13.19 8.33
N ASP A 118 -11.19 -14.14 7.40
CA ASP A 118 -12.04 -14.13 6.22
C ASP A 118 -13.20 -15.13 6.42
N GLY A 119 -14.45 -14.69 6.25
CA GLY A 119 -15.59 -15.61 6.36
C GLY A 119 -16.94 -14.91 6.54
N HIS A 120 -17.99 -15.55 6.04
CA HIS A 120 -19.38 -15.10 6.21
C HIS A 120 -20.04 -15.80 7.41
N VAL A 121 -19.49 -15.59 8.61
CA VAL A 121 -20.11 -16.04 9.86
C VAL A 121 -20.60 -14.82 10.61
N SER A 122 -21.91 -14.58 10.58
CA SER A 122 -22.51 -13.34 11.12
C SER A 122 -23.02 -13.47 12.56
N TYR A 123 -23.45 -14.65 13.00
CA TYR A 123 -24.03 -14.85 14.33
C TYR A 123 -23.71 -16.23 14.91
N LEU A 124 -23.21 -16.28 16.14
CA LEU A 124 -23.03 -17.50 16.95
C LEU A 124 -24.20 -17.60 17.92
N LYS A 125 -24.85 -18.77 18.02
CA LYS A 125 -26.07 -18.98 18.81
C LYS A 125 -25.86 -18.86 20.32
N ARG A 126 -24.62 -19.06 20.77
CA ARG A 126 -24.15 -18.95 22.16
C ARG A 126 -22.66 -18.61 22.09
N GLU A 127 -22.18 -17.75 22.98
CA GLU A 127 -20.74 -17.55 23.16
C GLU A 127 -20.12 -18.86 23.65
N ASP A 128 -19.58 -19.65 22.72
CA ASP A 128 -18.81 -20.81 23.05
C ASP A 128 -17.40 -20.35 23.42
N ASN A 129 -17.16 -20.23 24.73
CA ASN A 129 -15.84 -19.90 25.27
C ASN A 129 -14.74 -20.80 24.69
N GLU A 130 -15.04 -22.06 24.37
CA GLU A 130 -14.08 -22.97 23.74
C GLU A 130 -13.79 -22.59 22.29
N PHE A 131 -14.78 -22.14 21.52
CA PHE A 131 -14.53 -21.63 20.16
C PHE A 131 -13.56 -20.46 20.16
N PHE A 132 -13.76 -19.47 21.04
CA PHE A 132 -12.88 -18.31 21.10
C PHE A 132 -11.48 -18.67 21.62
N LYS A 133 -11.36 -19.61 22.56
CA LYS A 133 -10.05 -20.16 22.96
C LYS A 133 -9.35 -20.83 21.78
N VAL A 134 -10.04 -21.67 21.01
CA VAL A 134 -9.48 -22.33 19.82
C VAL A 134 -9.10 -21.29 18.76
N LEU A 135 -9.93 -20.28 18.53
CA LEU A 135 -9.64 -19.17 17.61
C LEU A 135 -8.35 -18.45 18.02
N VAL A 136 -8.20 -18.12 19.30
CA VAL A 136 -6.99 -17.48 19.84
C VAL A 136 -5.76 -18.40 19.76
N GLN A 137 -5.91 -19.68 20.06
CA GLN A 137 -4.83 -20.66 19.88
C GLN A 137 -4.35 -20.71 18.41
N LYS A 138 -5.28 -20.62 17.44
CA LYS A 138 -4.95 -20.55 16.02
C LYS A 138 -4.27 -19.24 15.62
N MET A 139 -4.55 -18.12 16.29
CA MET A 139 -3.78 -16.89 16.10
C MET A 139 -2.32 -17.04 16.52
N ASN A 140 -2.01 -17.97 17.44
CA ASN A 140 -0.65 -18.34 17.85
C ASN A 140 0.24 -17.11 18.16
N LEU A 141 -0.24 -16.20 19.04
CA LEU A 141 0.45 -14.94 19.33
C LEU A 141 1.76 -15.12 20.10
N ASN A 142 1.87 -16.17 20.92
CA ASN A 142 3.06 -16.46 21.74
C ASN A 142 4.09 -17.32 21.00
N TYR A 143 4.01 -17.35 19.66
CA TYR A 143 5.03 -18.00 18.84
C TYR A 143 6.37 -17.25 18.94
N GLY A 144 7.51 -17.94 19.00
CA GLY A 144 8.79 -17.34 19.37
C GLY A 144 9.20 -16.07 18.59
N ILE A 145 8.90 -16.00 17.29
CA ILE A 145 9.19 -14.80 16.46
C ILE A 145 8.29 -13.59 16.79
N ARG A 146 7.10 -13.85 17.36
CA ARG A 146 6.09 -12.86 17.75
C ARG A 146 6.28 -12.29 19.14
N ASN A 147 7.14 -12.89 19.98
CA ASN A 147 7.36 -12.44 21.35
C ASN A 147 7.70 -10.94 21.48
N ASN A 148 8.37 -10.34 20.47
CA ASN A 148 8.71 -8.92 20.46
C ASN A 148 7.67 -8.01 19.78
N ALA A 149 6.52 -8.56 19.36
CA ALA A 149 5.45 -7.81 18.76
C ALA A 149 4.89 -6.80 19.76
N THR A 150 4.58 -5.61 19.26
CA THR A 150 4.04 -4.51 20.07
C THR A 150 2.68 -4.02 19.56
N ILE A 151 2.31 -4.43 18.35
CA ILE A 151 1.08 -4.03 17.68
C ILE A 151 0.34 -5.30 17.24
N LEU A 152 -0.95 -5.34 17.53
CA LEU A 152 -1.87 -6.34 17.01
C LEU A 152 -2.90 -5.62 16.12
N ASP A 153 -3.02 -6.03 14.86
CA ASP A 153 -3.78 -5.32 13.85
C ASP A 153 -4.86 -6.22 13.25
N PHE A 154 -6.11 -5.97 13.63
CA PHE A 154 -7.31 -6.64 13.12
C PHE A 154 -8.03 -5.84 12.04
N THR A 155 -7.44 -4.77 11.51
CA THR A 155 -8.11 -3.94 10.48
C THR A 155 -8.39 -4.71 9.19
N GLY A 156 -7.71 -5.83 8.97
CA GLY A 156 -7.94 -6.73 7.84
C GLY A 156 -8.99 -7.83 8.07
N ALA A 157 -9.72 -7.82 9.19
CA ALA A 157 -10.80 -8.78 9.42
C ALA A 157 -12.02 -8.51 8.53
N ASP A 158 -12.70 -9.56 8.09
CA ASP A 158 -14.00 -9.46 7.43
C ASP A 158 -14.99 -8.76 8.38
N PRO A 159 -15.74 -7.75 7.91
CA PRO A 159 -16.75 -7.06 8.71
C PRO A 159 -17.83 -7.96 9.34
N TYR A 160 -18.12 -9.12 8.76
CA TYR A 160 -19.05 -10.09 9.34
C TYR A 160 -18.45 -10.78 10.58
N CYS A 161 -17.14 -10.94 10.63
CA CYS A 161 -16.42 -11.50 11.76
C CYS A 161 -15.91 -10.44 12.74
N ALA A 162 -16.17 -9.15 12.51
CA ALA A 162 -15.62 -8.06 13.30
C ALA A 162 -15.96 -8.15 14.81
N TYR A 163 -17.10 -8.76 15.16
CA TYR A 163 -17.51 -8.93 16.56
C TYR A 163 -16.70 -10.01 17.29
N PHE A 164 -16.18 -11.02 16.57
CA PHE A 164 -15.31 -12.05 17.15
C PHE A 164 -14.05 -11.46 17.78
N ILE A 165 -13.64 -10.27 17.33
CA ILE A 165 -12.45 -9.61 17.85
C ILE A 165 -12.64 -9.30 19.35
N LEU A 166 -13.77 -8.71 19.77
CA LEU A 166 -13.98 -8.37 21.19
C LEU A 166 -13.95 -9.61 22.09
N TYR A 167 -14.55 -10.71 21.64
CA TYR A 167 -14.54 -11.97 22.36
C TYR A 167 -13.15 -12.62 22.38
N ALA A 168 -12.45 -12.64 21.24
CA ALA A 168 -11.09 -13.14 21.16
C ALA A 168 -10.14 -12.38 22.10
N LEU A 169 -10.30 -11.05 22.20
CA LEU A 169 -9.52 -10.20 23.11
C LEU A 169 -9.59 -10.68 24.57
N CYS A 170 -10.75 -11.18 25.05
CA CYS A 170 -10.87 -11.74 26.40
C CYS A 170 -9.94 -12.92 26.68
N TYR A 171 -9.50 -13.65 25.66
CA TYR A 171 -8.65 -14.83 25.78
C TYR A 171 -7.22 -14.59 25.29
N LEU A 172 -6.91 -13.41 24.76
CA LEU A 172 -5.56 -13.09 24.31
C LEU A 172 -4.63 -12.89 25.50
N GLU A 173 -3.49 -13.59 25.46
CA GLU A 173 -2.38 -13.40 26.39
C GLU A 173 -1.13 -13.02 25.60
N HIS A 174 -0.60 -11.81 25.84
CA HIS A 174 0.68 -11.38 25.28
C HIS A 174 1.26 -10.19 26.07
N GLU A 175 2.45 -10.36 26.63
CA GLU A 175 3.06 -9.36 27.52
C GLU A 175 3.46 -8.07 26.81
N ASN A 176 3.89 -8.15 25.54
CA ASN A 176 4.52 -7.00 24.86
C ASN A 176 3.58 -6.17 23.97
N ILE A 177 2.32 -6.57 23.79
CA ILE A 177 1.37 -5.78 22.98
C ILE A 177 1.06 -4.48 23.73
N ARG A 178 1.34 -3.36 23.06
CA ARG A 178 1.07 -2.00 23.55
C ARG A 178 -0.07 -1.33 22.80
N LYS A 179 -0.33 -1.78 21.57
CA LYS A 179 -1.30 -1.19 20.65
C LYS A 179 -2.16 -2.26 19.99
N ILE A 180 -3.47 -2.07 20.01
CA ILE A 180 -4.40 -2.85 19.18
C ILE A 180 -5.01 -1.91 18.14
N LYS A 181 -5.18 -2.39 16.91
CA LYS A 181 -5.94 -1.70 15.87
C LYS A 181 -7.14 -2.55 15.46
N ILE A 182 -8.31 -1.93 15.38
CA ILE A 182 -9.57 -2.56 14.98
C ILE A 182 -10.32 -1.66 13.99
N GLN A 183 -11.28 -2.25 13.27
CA GLN A 183 -12.28 -1.46 12.56
C GLN A 183 -13.31 -0.90 13.54
N ILE A 184 -13.95 0.23 13.20
CA ILE A 184 -15.03 0.78 14.04
C ILE A 184 -16.22 -0.19 14.17
N ARG A 185 -16.42 -1.05 13.16
CA ARG A 185 -17.51 -2.02 13.14
C ARG A 185 -17.40 -3.09 14.24
N THR A 186 -16.20 -3.34 14.76
CA THR A 186 -15.99 -4.15 15.96
C THR A 186 -16.75 -3.57 17.17
N LEU A 187 -17.05 -2.27 17.17
CA LEU A 187 -17.81 -1.57 18.21
C LEU A 187 -19.32 -1.45 17.93
N MET A 188 -19.78 -1.88 16.74
CA MET A 188 -21.19 -1.80 16.25
C MET A 188 -21.84 -3.19 16.17
N SER A 189 -21.33 -4.13 16.95
CA SER A 189 -21.80 -5.51 16.90
C SER A 189 -22.97 -5.63 17.85
N ASP A 190 -24.11 -6.12 17.35
CA ASP A 190 -25.27 -6.46 18.16
C ASP A 190 -24.84 -7.43 19.28
N CYS A 191 -24.66 -6.86 20.46
CA CYS A 191 -24.42 -7.61 21.70
C CYS A 191 -25.74 -7.75 22.48
N SER A 192 -26.90 -7.40 21.91
CA SER A 192 -28.18 -7.40 22.60
C SER A 192 -28.67 -8.81 22.95
N GLY A 193 -28.09 -9.84 22.35
CA GLY A 193 -28.26 -11.24 22.77
C GLY A 193 -27.31 -11.72 23.88
N SER A 194 -26.35 -10.89 24.28
CA SER A 194 -25.27 -11.23 25.19
C SER A 194 -25.19 -10.23 26.35
N ASP A 195 -25.82 -10.57 27.47
CA ASP A 195 -25.46 -10.00 28.79
C ASP A 195 -24.00 -10.32 29.21
N ASN A 196 -23.16 -10.89 28.31
CA ASN A 196 -21.98 -11.68 28.65
C ASN A 196 -20.62 -11.24 28.09
N ILE A 197 -20.45 -10.05 27.50
CA ILE A 197 -19.13 -9.39 27.61
C ILE A 197 -18.95 -8.91 29.08
N LEU A 198 -18.85 -9.87 30.00
CA LEU A 198 -18.58 -9.67 31.43
C LEU A 198 -17.08 -9.76 31.71
N CYS A 199 -16.31 -10.42 30.82
CA CYS A 199 -14.86 -10.51 30.94
C CYS A 199 -14.20 -9.16 30.69
N ASP A 200 -13.10 -8.91 31.38
CA ASP A 200 -12.22 -7.80 31.04
C ASP A 200 -11.51 -8.12 29.72
N ILE A 201 -12.00 -7.55 28.62
CA ILE A 201 -11.52 -7.81 27.26
C ILE A 201 -10.02 -7.55 27.07
N PHE A 202 -9.35 -6.81 27.96
CA PHE A 202 -7.92 -6.55 27.82
C PHE A 202 -7.07 -7.23 28.90
N LYS A 203 -7.65 -8.12 29.73
CA LYS A 203 -6.98 -8.70 30.91
C LYS A 203 -5.60 -9.29 30.60
N GLY A 204 -5.49 -10.14 29.58
CA GLY A 204 -4.23 -10.82 29.22
C GLY A 204 -3.21 -9.95 28.47
N LEU A 205 -3.45 -8.65 28.35
CA LEU A 205 -2.55 -7.68 27.69
C LEU A 205 -2.08 -6.62 28.70
N PRO A 206 -1.09 -6.94 29.55
CA PRO A 206 -0.70 -6.08 30.67
C PRO A 206 -0.09 -4.74 30.23
N ASN A 207 0.68 -4.72 29.14
CA ASN A 207 1.33 -3.51 28.62
C ASN A 207 0.50 -2.75 27.58
N LEU A 208 -0.75 -3.16 27.32
CA LEU A 208 -1.64 -2.45 26.41
C LEU A 208 -1.86 -1.03 26.94
N CYS A 209 -1.67 -0.02 26.08
CA CYS A 209 -1.96 1.38 26.41
C CYS A 209 -2.74 2.10 25.31
N GLU A 210 -2.78 1.57 24.08
CA GLU A 210 -3.39 2.26 22.94
C GLU A 210 -4.37 1.34 22.19
N LEU A 211 -5.60 1.81 22.01
CA LEU A 211 -6.59 1.20 21.11
C LEU A 211 -6.84 2.16 19.95
N VAL A 212 -6.54 1.71 18.73
CA VAL A 212 -6.74 2.48 17.50
C VAL A 212 -7.95 1.93 16.76
N VAL A 213 -8.82 2.83 16.33
CA VAL A 213 -10.01 2.51 15.55
C VAL A 213 -9.88 3.19 14.20
N PHE A 214 -10.09 2.42 13.13
CA PHE A 214 -10.02 2.89 11.75
C PHE A 214 -11.30 2.57 10.98
N ASP A 215 -11.95 3.57 10.41
CA ASP A 215 -12.96 3.41 9.36
C ASP A 215 -13.28 4.77 8.67
N ASN A 216 -14.06 4.74 7.61
CA ASN A 216 -14.83 5.91 7.18
C ASN A 216 -15.97 6.17 8.16
N ILE A 217 -16.33 7.42 8.38
CA ILE A 217 -17.39 7.78 9.32
C ILE A 217 -18.46 8.55 8.56
N ASN A 218 -19.71 8.08 8.70
CA ASN A 218 -20.92 8.68 8.17
C ASN A 218 -22.04 8.65 9.21
N LEU A 219 -23.17 9.30 8.92
CA LEU A 219 -24.33 9.35 9.82
C LEU A 219 -24.95 7.97 10.07
N SER A 220 -25.10 7.11 9.06
CA SER A 220 -25.67 5.76 9.25
C SER A 220 -24.89 4.93 10.28
N ARG A 221 -23.56 5.07 10.29
CA ARG A 221 -22.69 4.42 11.27
C ARG A 221 -22.82 5.02 12.66
N TYR A 222 -23.17 6.31 12.76
CA TYR A 222 -23.37 6.96 14.07
C TYR A 222 -24.53 6.30 14.80
N ASP A 223 -25.65 6.12 14.09
CA ASP A 223 -26.86 5.53 14.64
C ASP A 223 -26.59 4.11 15.17
N GLU A 224 -25.87 3.27 14.40
CA GLU A 224 -25.48 1.91 14.83
C GLU A 224 -24.63 1.92 16.12
N ILE A 225 -23.69 2.87 16.26
CA ILE A 225 -22.86 2.96 17.48
C ILE A 225 -23.71 3.39 18.69
N ILE A 226 -24.67 4.29 18.47
CA ILE A 226 -25.56 4.76 19.54
C ILE A 226 -26.49 3.65 20.00
N GLU A 227 -27.01 2.85 19.07
CA GLU A 227 -27.77 1.63 19.37
C GLU A 227 -26.93 0.67 20.24
N GLU A 228 -25.66 0.46 19.88
CA GLU A 228 -24.73 -0.43 20.59
C GLU A 228 -23.86 0.27 21.66
N LYS A 229 -24.33 1.38 22.24
CA LYS A 229 -23.55 2.17 23.22
C LYS A 229 -23.03 1.37 24.42
N GLN A 230 -23.63 0.23 24.74
CA GLN A 230 -23.18 -0.64 25.83
C GLN A 230 -21.81 -1.26 25.52
N VAL A 231 -21.55 -1.63 24.27
CA VAL A 231 -20.26 -2.15 23.81
C VAL A 231 -19.16 -1.11 24.03
N LEU A 232 -19.44 0.16 23.68
CA LEU A 232 -18.52 1.27 23.97
C LEU A 232 -18.24 1.42 25.46
N ASN A 233 -19.27 1.37 26.32
CA ASN A 233 -19.08 1.43 27.78
C ASN A 233 -18.15 0.31 28.25
N HIS A 234 -18.34 -0.90 27.75
CA HIS A 234 -17.50 -2.03 28.11
C HIS A 234 -16.05 -1.83 27.65
N VAL A 235 -15.84 -1.45 26.39
CA VAL A 235 -14.49 -1.23 25.82
C VAL A 235 -13.74 -0.12 26.56
N PHE A 236 -14.38 1.03 26.80
CA PHE A 236 -13.75 2.13 27.53
C PHE A 236 -13.45 1.76 28.99
N ARG A 237 -14.34 1.03 29.66
CA ARG A 237 -14.11 0.53 31.02
C ARG A 237 -12.97 -0.50 31.10
N GLY A 238 -12.83 -1.35 30.08
CA GLY A 238 -11.69 -2.27 29.99
C GLY A 238 -10.38 -1.51 29.78
N LEU A 239 -10.39 -0.54 28.86
CA LEU A 239 -9.21 0.27 28.54
C LEU A 239 -8.78 1.14 29.72
N SER A 240 -9.71 1.72 30.49
CA SER A 240 -9.41 2.61 31.62
C SER A 240 -8.63 1.94 32.76
N LYS A 241 -8.61 0.60 32.81
CA LYS A 241 -7.80 -0.17 33.78
C LYS A 241 -6.32 -0.23 33.41
N LYS A 242 -5.95 0.23 32.21
CA LYS A 242 -4.57 0.19 31.70
C LYS A 242 -3.78 1.43 32.08
N VAL A 243 -2.46 1.32 32.02
CA VAL A 243 -1.56 2.46 32.26
C VAL A 243 -1.56 3.38 31.04
N ASN A 244 -1.81 4.68 31.26
CA ASN A 244 -1.88 5.71 30.21
C ASN A 244 -2.85 5.35 29.05
N PRO A 245 -4.11 5.01 29.38
CA PRO A 245 -5.06 4.48 28.41
C PRO A 245 -5.36 5.53 27.35
N THR A 246 -5.16 5.17 26.09
CA THR A 246 -5.32 6.07 24.95
C THR A 246 -6.21 5.43 23.89
N PHE A 247 -7.28 6.12 23.51
CA PHE A 247 -8.15 5.75 22.40
C PHE A 247 -7.84 6.65 21.20
N VAL A 248 -7.55 6.07 20.04
CA VAL A 248 -7.12 6.79 18.84
C VAL A 248 -8.10 6.57 17.71
N LEU A 249 -8.74 7.63 17.25
CA LEU A 249 -9.66 7.62 16.11
C LEU A 249 -8.88 8.01 14.85
N THR A 250 -8.73 7.07 13.91
CA THR A 250 -8.06 7.29 12.62
C THR A 250 -9.08 7.15 11.49
N ASN A 251 -9.76 8.25 11.14
CA ASN A 251 -10.94 8.16 10.30
C ASN A 251 -10.99 9.22 9.21
N VAL A 252 -11.75 8.91 8.16
CA VAL A 252 -12.24 9.88 7.17
C VAL A 252 -13.67 10.23 7.52
N TYR A 253 -13.98 11.52 7.56
CA TYR A 253 -15.34 12.01 7.83
C TYR A 253 -15.96 12.53 6.53
N ASP A 254 -17.23 12.25 6.32
CA ASP A 254 -17.97 12.72 5.14
C ASP A 254 -18.46 14.17 5.28
N THR A 255 -18.82 14.60 6.50
CA THR A 255 -19.31 15.96 6.80
C THR A 255 -18.79 16.53 8.13
N TYR A 256 -18.84 17.86 8.29
CA TYR A 256 -18.51 18.55 9.55
C TYR A 256 -19.47 18.15 10.69
N GLU A 257 -20.74 17.93 10.36
CA GLU A 257 -21.76 17.50 11.32
C GLU A 257 -21.45 16.11 11.87
N THR A 258 -21.13 15.16 10.99
CA THR A 258 -20.74 13.81 11.40
C THR A 258 -19.46 13.84 12.23
N PHE A 259 -18.48 14.67 11.87
CA PHE A 259 -17.30 14.87 12.72
C PHE A 259 -17.65 15.39 14.13
N ASP A 260 -18.49 16.42 14.24
CA ASP A 260 -18.90 16.99 15.53
C ASP A 260 -19.69 15.96 16.38
N LEU A 261 -20.61 15.20 15.79
CA LEU A 261 -21.35 14.15 16.48
C LEU A 261 -20.43 13.06 17.06
N TYR A 262 -19.52 12.53 16.24
CA TYR A 262 -18.58 11.50 16.67
C TYR A 262 -17.58 12.01 17.70
N SER A 263 -17.03 13.20 17.47
CA SER A 263 -16.06 13.78 18.41
C SER A 263 -16.69 13.99 19.79
N LYS A 264 -17.91 14.53 19.87
CA LYS A 264 -18.67 14.67 21.11
C LYS A 264 -18.93 13.33 21.79
N LEU A 265 -19.37 12.33 21.02
CA LEU A 265 -19.64 10.98 21.54
C LEU A 265 -18.39 10.40 22.22
N PHE A 266 -17.29 10.31 21.49
CA PHE A 266 -16.07 9.69 22.00
C PHE A 266 -15.38 10.52 23.09
N LEU A 267 -15.47 11.86 23.04
CA LEU A 267 -15.01 12.71 24.14
C LEU A 267 -15.82 12.46 25.42
N GLY A 268 -17.14 12.32 25.34
CA GLY A 268 -17.98 12.00 26.49
C GLY A 268 -17.61 10.66 27.15
N PHE A 269 -17.30 9.63 26.36
CA PHE A 269 -16.79 8.35 26.88
C PHE A 269 -15.38 8.48 27.46
N ALA A 270 -14.50 9.21 26.79
CA ALA A 270 -13.14 9.47 27.25
C ALA A 270 -13.13 10.15 28.63
N ASP A 271 -13.94 11.19 28.80
CA ASP A 271 -14.07 11.93 30.06
C ASP A 271 -14.67 11.03 31.16
N LYS A 272 -15.75 10.29 30.84
CA LYS A 272 -16.41 9.38 31.79
C LYS A 272 -15.47 8.32 32.37
N TYR A 273 -14.56 7.79 31.55
CA TYR A 273 -13.66 6.69 31.93
C TYR A 273 -12.20 7.12 32.14
N ASN A 274 -11.91 8.43 32.11
CA ASN A 274 -10.56 8.98 32.20
C ASN A 274 -9.57 8.34 31.21
N VAL A 275 -10.00 8.19 29.96
CA VAL A 275 -9.20 7.66 28.84
C VAL A 275 -8.77 8.83 27.97
N ARG A 276 -7.48 8.92 27.63
CA ARG A 276 -6.99 9.96 26.72
C ARG A 276 -7.49 9.70 25.30
N ILE A 277 -7.96 10.71 24.60
CA ILE A 277 -8.36 10.60 23.20
C ILE A 277 -7.32 11.24 22.26
N LYS A 278 -7.10 10.63 21.09
CA LYS A 278 -6.36 11.23 19.97
C LYS A 278 -7.18 11.11 18.68
N PHE A 279 -7.13 12.15 17.86
CA PHE A 279 -7.68 12.14 16.50
C PHE A 279 -6.56 12.18 15.47
N ASN A 280 -6.62 11.25 14.53
CA ASN A 280 -5.80 11.17 13.32
C ASN A 280 -6.73 11.41 12.12
N LEU A 281 -6.68 12.60 11.56
CA LEU A 281 -7.63 13.01 10.53
C LEU A 281 -7.08 12.68 9.15
N ILE A 282 -7.82 11.89 8.38
CA ILE A 282 -7.51 11.58 6.98
C ILE A 282 -8.52 12.29 6.09
N SER A 283 -8.05 13.06 5.11
CA SER A 283 -8.87 13.93 4.25
C SER A 283 -9.76 14.85 5.08
N LEU A 284 -9.21 15.93 5.63
CA LEU A 284 -9.98 16.91 6.39
C LEU A 284 -11.07 17.51 5.48
N LEU A 285 -12.25 16.87 5.55
CA LEU A 285 -13.57 17.14 4.98
C LEU A 285 -13.62 17.65 3.53
N PRO A 286 -14.42 17.02 2.63
CA PRO A 286 -14.60 17.57 1.29
C PRO A 286 -15.18 18.99 1.38
N LEU A 287 -14.67 19.88 0.52
CA LEU A 287 -15.22 21.24 0.40
C LEU A 287 -16.74 21.18 0.14
N PRO A 288 -17.50 22.17 0.63
CA PRO A 288 -18.90 22.34 0.24
C PRO A 288 -19.06 22.32 -1.29
N ARG A 289 -20.17 21.75 -1.75
CA ARG A 289 -20.39 21.27 -3.13
C ARG A 289 -20.44 22.37 -4.18
N SER A 290 -20.50 23.64 -3.78
CA SER A 290 -20.57 24.77 -4.70
C SER A 290 -19.76 25.96 -4.22
N ALA A 291 -19.28 26.78 -5.17
CA ALA A 291 -18.68 28.08 -4.86
C ALA A 291 -19.67 29.09 -4.24
N LYS A 292 -20.97 28.76 -4.22
CA LYS A 292 -22.06 29.63 -3.71
C LYS A 292 -22.50 29.30 -2.29
N GLU A 293 -22.09 28.17 -1.71
CA GLU A 293 -22.25 27.97 -0.28
C GLU A 293 -21.32 28.97 0.42
N PRO A 294 -21.83 29.84 1.31
CA PRO A 294 -20.98 30.74 2.06
C PRO A 294 -19.89 29.91 2.73
N ASP A 295 -18.61 30.29 2.55
CA ASP A 295 -17.43 29.64 3.16
C ASP A 295 -17.43 29.74 4.71
N SER A 296 -18.58 29.98 5.35
CA SER A 296 -18.68 30.67 6.63
C SER A 296 -19.18 29.77 7.78
N ILE A 297 -18.47 29.83 8.89
CA ILE A 297 -18.86 29.46 10.28
C ILE A 297 -18.68 27.99 10.71
N TYR A 298 -18.97 26.99 9.87
CA TYR A 298 -18.95 25.59 10.35
C TYR A 298 -17.55 24.96 10.55
N SER A 299 -16.50 25.36 9.81
CA SER A 299 -15.19 24.67 9.93
C SER A 299 -14.41 25.05 11.19
N GLN A 300 -14.29 26.36 11.46
CA GLN A 300 -13.46 26.86 12.56
C GLN A 300 -14.03 26.44 13.91
N THR A 301 -15.35 26.53 14.11
CA THR A 301 -16.00 26.28 15.40
C THR A 301 -15.96 24.80 15.82
N ASN A 302 -16.03 23.88 14.86
CA ASN A 302 -16.08 22.44 15.15
C ASN A 302 -14.72 21.87 15.58
N PHE A 303 -13.64 22.30 14.92
CA PHE A 303 -12.29 21.82 15.26
C PHE A 303 -11.73 22.43 16.55
N LEU A 304 -12.21 23.61 16.97
CA LEU A 304 -11.76 24.25 18.20
C LEU A 304 -11.99 23.37 19.45
N LYS A 305 -13.06 22.57 19.48
CA LYS A 305 -13.38 21.69 20.61
C LYS A 305 -12.40 20.52 20.76
N VAL A 306 -11.90 20.00 19.64
CA VAL A 306 -10.97 18.86 19.61
C VAL A 306 -9.52 19.29 19.43
N LYS A 307 -9.22 20.59 19.46
CA LYS A 307 -7.93 21.12 18.99
C LYS A 307 -6.72 20.54 19.71
N ASN A 308 -6.91 20.17 20.98
CA ASN A 308 -5.90 19.55 21.83
C ASN A 308 -5.82 18.02 21.67
N CYS A 309 -6.77 17.41 20.96
CA CYS A 309 -6.84 15.97 20.76
C CYS A 309 -6.35 15.55 19.35
N VAL A 310 -6.28 16.47 18.39
CA VAL A 310 -5.78 16.17 17.04
C VAL A 310 -4.25 16.03 17.07
N THR A 311 -3.74 14.87 16.66
CA THR A 311 -2.29 14.56 16.68
C THR A 311 -1.70 14.28 15.31
N SER A 312 -2.51 13.91 14.31
CA SER A 312 -2.01 13.77 12.94
C SER A 312 -3.03 14.15 11.88
N ILE A 313 -2.52 14.61 10.74
CA ILE A 313 -3.31 14.99 9.57
C ILE A 313 -2.69 14.42 8.31
N THR A 314 -3.50 13.77 7.49
CA THR A 314 -3.18 13.40 6.11
C THR A 314 -4.21 14.02 5.19
N ASN A 315 -3.83 14.84 4.21
CA ASN A 315 -4.82 15.49 3.34
C ASN A 315 -4.37 15.62 1.88
N ASN A 316 -5.34 15.62 0.97
CA ASN A 316 -5.16 15.93 -0.44
C ASN A 316 -5.46 17.42 -0.70
N ILE A 317 -4.54 18.09 -1.39
CA ILE A 317 -4.55 19.50 -1.70
C ILE A 317 -4.58 19.64 -3.23
N PRO A 318 -5.78 19.64 -3.84
CA PRO A 318 -5.90 19.76 -5.28
C PRO A 318 -5.67 21.19 -5.78
N ASN A 319 -5.79 22.21 -4.93
CA ASN A 319 -5.60 23.62 -5.30
C ASN A 319 -5.33 24.51 -4.07
N SER A 320 -5.02 25.79 -4.32
CA SER A 320 -4.72 26.79 -3.29
C SER A 320 -5.90 27.13 -2.36
N ARG A 321 -7.17 26.99 -2.81
CA ARG A 321 -8.35 27.23 -1.96
C ARG A 321 -8.46 26.16 -0.89
N VAL A 322 -8.32 24.89 -1.27
CA VAL A 322 -8.26 23.77 -0.32
C VAL A 322 -7.08 23.94 0.62
N PHE A 323 -5.90 24.29 0.09
CA PHE A 323 -4.72 24.55 0.91
C PHE A 323 -4.98 25.60 2.00
N SER A 324 -5.51 26.77 1.62
CA SER A 324 -5.80 27.85 2.57
C SER A 324 -6.72 27.39 3.69
N LYS A 325 -7.78 26.64 3.35
CA LYS A 325 -8.73 26.13 4.32
C LYS A 325 -8.08 25.12 5.27
N VAL A 326 -7.37 24.15 4.72
CA VAL A 326 -6.72 23.10 5.51
C VAL A 326 -5.71 23.70 6.48
N ILE A 327 -4.86 24.63 6.03
CA ILE A 327 -3.86 25.25 6.91
C ILE A 327 -4.50 26.14 7.98
N ASN A 328 -5.61 26.82 7.68
CA ASN A 328 -6.39 27.54 8.68
C ASN A 328 -6.96 26.62 9.76
N ASP A 329 -7.54 25.48 9.37
CA ASP A 329 -8.08 24.51 10.33
C ASP A 329 -6.93 23.87 11.14
N VAL A 330 -5.81 23.53 10.48
CA VAL A 330 -4.62 22.92 11.12
C VAL A 330 -3.96 23.85 12.14
N TRP A 331 -3.99 25.16 11.90
CA TRP A 331 -3.32 26.14 12.75
C TRP A 331 -3.77 26.08 14.21
N HIS A 332 -5.01 25.67 14.48
CA HIS A 332 -5.53 25.56 15.84
C HIS A 332 -4.99 24.35 16.63
N PHE A 333 -4.35 23.37 15.97
CA PHE A 333 -3.97 22.10 16.59
C PHE A 333 -2.64 22.19 17.34
N GLU A 334 -2.74 22.40 18.66
CA GLU A 334 -1.58 22.59 19.54
C GLU A 334 -0.76 21.29 19.71
N ASN A 335 -1.43 20.14 19.73
CA ASN A 335 -0.82 18.81 19.94
C ASN A 335 -0.50 18.05 18.64
N LEU A 336 -0.44 18.75 17.50
CA LEU A 336 -0.12 18.15 16.21
C LEU A 336 1.30 17.57 16.21
N GLU A 337 1.44 16.26 15.99
CA GLU A 337 2.71 15.51 15.94
C GLU A 337 3.16 15.24 14.49
N MET A 338 2.21 15.11 13.55
CA MET A 338 2.45 14.71 12.16
C MET A 338 1.53 15.42 11.16
N ILE A 339 2.08 15.85 10.03
CA ILE A 339 1.32 16.32 8.86
C ILE A 339 1.82 15.65 7.57
N ILE A 340 0.91 15.17 6.74
CA ILE A 340 1.18 14.62 5.41
C ILE A 340 0.26 15.30 4.40
N LEU A 341 0.83 15.97 3.40
CA LEU A 341 0.10 16.68 2.36
C LEU A 341 0.40 16.07 0.99
N SER A 342 -0.63 15.61 0.30
CA SER A 342 -0.58 15.30 -1.13
C SER A 342 -0.98 16.54 -1.92
N LEU A 343 -0.12 17.04 -2.79
CA LEU A 343 -0.25 18.31 -3.48
C LEU A 343 -0.32 18.05 -4.97
N ARG A 344 -1.41 18.49 -5.61
CA ARG A 344 -1.49 18.47 -7.07
C ARG A 344 -0.68 19.59 -7.70
N PHE A 345 -0.44 19.45 -8.99
CA PHE A 345 0.21 20.47 -9.79
C PHE A 345 -0.58 21.79 -9.76
N SER A 346 -0.14 22.73 -8.92
CA SER A 346 -0.65 24.10 -8.81
C SER A 346 0.37 24.96 -8.06
N ASP A 347 0.62 26.20 -8.49
CA ASP A 347 1.47 27.13 -7.72
C ASP A 347 0.63 27.72 -6.58
N ILE A 348 0.85 27.21 -5.36
CA ILE A 348 0.02 27.52 -4.18
C ILE A 348 0.15 28.99 -3.82
N LYS A 349 1.39 29.51 -3.82
CA LYS A 349 1.68 30.89 -3.45
C LYS A 349 1.02 31.87 -4.43
N LYS A 350 1.14 31.63 -5.74
CA LYS A 350 0.45 32.45 -6.75
C LYS A 350 -1.07 32.31 -6.63
N GLY A 351 -1.57 31.10 -6.35
CA GLY A 351 -2.99 30.86 -6.12
C GLY A 351 -3.55 31.67 -4.95
N LEU A 352 -2.84 31.70 -3.81
CA LEU A 352 -3.21 32.49 -2.64
C LEU A 352 -3.16 33.99 -2.93
N GLN A 353 -2.11 34.47 -3.60
CA GLN A 353 -2.00 35.88 -4.00
C GLN A 353 -3.14 36.31 -4.92
N ARG A 354 -3.56 35.46 -5.86
CA ARG A 354 -4.73 35.72 -6.71
C ARG A 354 -6.02 35.82 -5.89
N MET A 355 -6.20 34.92 -4.91
CA MET A 355 -7.36 34.98 -4.03
C MET A 355 -7.38 36.26 -3.17
N ASN A 356 -6.24 36.69 -2.63
CA ASN A 356 -6.14 37.95 -1.89
C ASN A 356 -6.49 39.17 -2.75
N LYS A 357 -6.03 39.20 -4.02
CA LYS A 357 -6.42 40.25 -4.98
C LYS A 357 -7.90 40.26 -5.31
N LEU A 358 -8.58 39.12 -5.19
CA LEU A 358 -10.03 38.99 -5.38
C LEU A 358 -10.83 39.31 -4.12
N GLY A 359 -10.20 39.81 -3.05
CA GLY A 359 -10.86 40.17 -1.80
C GLY A 359 -11.08 39.02 -0.82
N CYS A 360 -10.62 37.80 -1.13
CA CYS A 360 -10.61 36.71 -0.16
C CYS A 360 -9.43 36.92 0.81
N ASN A 361 -9.68 37.37 2.04
CA ASN A 361 -8.62 37.60 3.03
C ASN A 361 -7.97 36.27 3.47
N ASN A 362 -6.97 35.79 2.73
CA ASN A 362 -6.26 34.54 3.01
C ASN A 362 -4.90 34.83 3.62
N ASN A 363 -4.90 35.23 4.89
CA ASN A 363 -3.69 35.11 5.70
C ASN A 363 -3.40 33.62 5.86
N THR A 364 -2.29 33.14 5.29
CA THR A 364 -1.85 31.75 5.51
C THR A 364 -1.11 31.70 6.84
N PRO A 365 -1.68 31.08 7.88
CA PRO A 365 -1.02 31.04 9.16
C PRO A 365 0.17 30.08 9.10
N SER A 366 1.21 30.44 9.83
CA SER A 366 2.40 29.61 10.00
C SER A 366 2.17 28.57 11.11
N LEU A 367 2.68 27.35 10.95
CA LEU A 367 2.64 26.27 11.96
C LEU A 367 3.85 26.31 12.91
N LYS A 368 4.61 27.39 12.93
CA LYS A 368 5.79 27.58 13.79
C LYS A 368 5.52 27.40 15.30
N HIS A 369 4.28 27.61 15.74
CA HIS A 369 3.87 27.41 17.14
C HIS A 369 3.63 25.93 17.50
N CYS A 370 3.48 25.02 16.54
CA CYS A 370 3.23 23.59 16.76
C CYS A 370 4.49 22.85 17.25
N LYS A 371 4.85 23.00 18.54
CA LYS A 371 6.10 22.47 19.14
C LYS A 371 6.22 20.93 19.09
N TYR A 372 5.08 20.23 19.03
CA TYR A 372 5.02 18.78 18.97
C TYR A 372 5.17 18.23 17.55
N LEU A 373 5.09 19.06 16.50
CA LEU A 373 5.18 18.62 15.12
C LEU A 373 6.59 18.10 14.84
N LYS A 374 6.73 16.77 14.72
CA LYS A 374 8.01 16.09 14.51
C LYS A 374 8.13 15.52 13.10
N ARG A 375 7.03 15.24 12.41
CA ARG A 375 7.03 14.64 11.07
C ARG A 375 6.24 15.47 10.07
N VAL A 376 6.88 15.77 8.95
CA VAL A 376 6.25 16.43 7.78
C VAL A 376 6.46 15.56 6.56
N GLY A 377 5.39 15.22 5.85
CA GLY A 377 5.43 14.51 4.58
C GLY A 377 4.81 15.34 3.46
N LEU A 378 5.53 15.52 2.35
CA LEU A 378 5.05 16.24 1.17
C LEU A 378 5.11 15.33 -0.05
N HIS A 379 3.95 15.11 -0.66
CA HIS A 379 3.80 14.31 -1.87
C HIS A 379 3.35 15.19 -3.04
N PHE A 380 4.11 15.23 -4.13
CA PHE A 380 3.80 16.08 -5.29
C PHE A 380 3.18 15.26 -6.43
N GLU A 381 1.85 15.17 -6.41
CA GLU A 381 1.07 14.32 -7.31
C GLU A 381 0.86 14.96 -8.70
N GLY A 382 1.15 14.20 -9.76
CA GLY A 382 0.78 14.54 -11.15
C GLY A 382 1.71 15.54 -11.84
N TYR A 383 2.78 15.98 -11.19
CA TYR A 383 3.77 16.90 -11.77
C TYR A 383 4.47 16.28 -12.99
N GLN A 384 4.72 14.97 -12.99
CA GLN A 384 5.37 14.24 -14.09
C GLN A 384 4.64 14.29 -15.44
N LYS A 385 3.36 14.70 -15.46
CA LYS A 385 2.53 14.82 -16.68
C LYS A 385 2.64 16.20 -17.35
N LYS A 386 3.43 17.12 -16.80
CA LYS A 386 3.56 18.50 -17.28
C LYS A 386 4.93 18.74 -17.91
N ARG A 387 5.06 19.87 -18.62
CA ARG A 387 6.35 20.29 -19.18
C ARG A 387 7.41 20.46 -18.09
N HIS A 388 8.58 19.89 -18.32
CA HIS A 388 9.64 19.75 -17.33
C HIS A 388 10.05 21.07 -16.64
N ASP A 389 10.26 22.14 -17.41
CA ASP A 389 10.63 23.47 -16.91
C ASP A 389 9.59 24.07 -15.95
N LEU A 390 8.31 23.88 -16.28
CA LEU A 390 7.20 24.34 -15.46
C LEU A 390 7.05 23.48 -14.20
N CYS A 391 7.34 22.17 -14.28
CA CYS A 391 7.33 21.25 -13.15
C CYS A 391 8.33 21.66 -12.08
N VAL A 392 9.59 21.84 -12.47
CA VAL A 392 10.70 22.16 -11.56
C VAL A 392 10.44 23.49 -10.86
N SER A 393 10.11 24.53 -11.61
CA SER A 393 9.84 25.86 -11.04
C SER A 393 8.65 25.88 -10.07
N THR A 394 7.56 25.20 -10.41
CA THR A 394 6.37 25.10 -9.54
C THR A 394 6.66 24.26 -8.30
N PHE A 395 7.40 23.17 -8.46
CA PHE A 395 7.85 22.31 -7.36
C PHE A 395 8.69 23.10 -6.35
N TYR A 396 9.72 23.83 -6.80
CA TYR A 396 10.55 24.67 -5.93
C TYR A 396 9.73 25.73 -5.19
N ASN A 397 8.86 26.46 -5.90
CA ASN A 397 8.02 27.48 -5.30
C ASN A 397 7.16 26.92 -4.16
N ASN A 398 6.52 25.77 -4.40
CA ASN A 398 5.69 25.11 -3.40
C ASN A 398 6.51 24.54 -2.26
N LEU A 399 7.63 23.87 -2.55
CA LEU A 399 8.47 23.25 -1.53
C LEU A 399 9.04 24.30 -0.57
N ILE A 400 9.59 25.41 -1.09
CA ILE A 400 10.08 26.54 -0.28
C ILE A 400 8.93 27.13 0.55
N PHE A 401 7.79 27.38 -0.08
CA PHE A 401 6.64 27.98 0.60
C PHE A 401 6.15 27.09 1.75
N LEU A 402 5.96 25.79 1.51
CA LEU A 402 5.53 24.83 2.52
C LEU A 402 6.55 24.71 3.65
N ALA A 403 7.84 24.61 3.34
CA ALA A 403 8.90 24.57 4.34
C ALA A 403 8.89 25.82 5.24
N SER A 404 8.61 27.00 4.68
CA SER A 404 8.57 28.26 5.44
C SER A 404 7.48 28.33 6.51
N LEU A 405 6.43 27.50 6.37
CA LEU A 405 5.32 27.40 7.33
C LEU A 405 5.63 26.44 8.48
N MET A 406 6.63 25.57 8.33
CA MET A 406 6.89 24.50 9.30
C MET A 406 7.73 25.00 10.49
N PRO A 407 7.53 24.41 11.69
CA PRO A 407 8.34 24.73 12.86
C PRO A 407 9.73 24.08 12.81
N SER A 408 10.67 24.64 13.57
CA SER A 408 12.00 24.05 13.76
C SER A 408 11.96 22.71 14.54
N SER A 409 10.83 22.34 15.13
CA SER A 409 10.65 21.09 15.87
C SER A 409 10.66 19.83 15.01
N VAL A 410 10.53 19.96 13.69
CA VAL A 410 10.50 18.87 12.72
C VAL A 410 11.81 18.08 12.77
N LYS A 411 11.70 16.76 12.93
CA LYS A 411 12.82 15.81 12.99
C LYS A 411 12.81 14.80 11.86
N ARG A 412 11.64 14.53 11.25
CA ARG A 412 11.47 13.63 10.12
C ARG A 412 10.83 14.37 8.96
N PHE A 413 11.47 14.34 7.81
CA PHE A 413 10.96 14.91 6.57
C PHE A 413 10.81 13.81 5.51
N ASP A 414 9.61 13.64 4.98
CA ASP A 414 9.31 12.67 3.93
C ASP A 414 8.99 13.45 2.63
N LEU A 415 9.73 13.21 1.55
CA LEU A 415 9.55 13.88 0.26
C LEU A 415 9.28 12.85 -0.85
N THR A 416 8.13 12.97 -1.50
CA THR A 416 7.70 12.02 -2.54
C THR A 416 7.40 12.74 -3.84
N CYS A 417 7.90 12.21 -4.97
CA CYS A 417 7.73 12.76 -6.32
C CYS A 417 8.34 14.18 -6.48
N GLY A 418 9.54 14.38 -5.94
CA GLY A 418 10.28 15.64 -6.07
C GLY A 418 11.12 15.73 -7.35
N PHE A 419 11.43 16.95 -7.79
CA PHE A 419 12.15 17.20 -9.05
C PHE A 419 13.41 18.03 -8.82
N GLU A 420 14.54 17.54 -9.32
CA GLU A 420 15.83 18.24 -9.40
C GLU A 420 16.22 18.95 -8.10
N LEU A 421 16.24 18.26 -6.97
CA LEU A 421 16.62 18.89 -5.70
C LEU A 421 18.05 19.47 -5.80
N THR A 422 18.21 20.74 -5.43
CA THR A 422 19.49 21.47 -5.44
C THR A 422 19.95 21.84 -4.04
N SER A 423 21.23 22.14 -3.90
CA SER A 423 21.89 22.60 -2.68
C SER A 423 21.30 23.91 -2.14
N ASP A 424 20.84 24.80 -3.02
CA ASP A 424 20.13 26.01 -2.61
C ASP A 424 18.77 25.72 -1.98
N ILE A 425 18.00 24.82 -2.59
CA ILE A 425 16.67 24.45 -2.09
C ILE A 425 16.79 23.74 -0.75
N THR A 426 17.71 22.79 -0.60
CA THR A 426 17.93 22.09 0.68
C THR A 426 18.46 23.01 1.77
N ARG A 427 19.32 23.98 1.44
CA ARG A 427 19.78 25.02 2.36
C ARG A 427 18.63 25.87 2.88
N ILE A 428 17.72 26.29 2.01
CA ILE A 428 16.51 27.06 2.40
C ILE A 428 15.62 26.20 3.32
N ILE A 429 15.35 24.94 2.96
CA ILE A 429 14.55 24.02 3.77
C ILE A 429 15.20 23.81 5.15
N SER A 430 16.50 23.55 5.19
CA SER A 430 17.26 23.38 6.44
C SER A 430 17.28 24.66 7.28
N GLY A 431 17.17 25.85 6.68
CA GLY A 431 17.01 27.10 7.40
C GLY A 431 15.70 27.18 8.17
N TYR A 432 14.60 26.66 7.61
CA TYR A 432 13.29 26.61 8.28
C TYR A 432 13.16 25.42 9.25
N MET A 433 13.69 24.26 8.88
CA MET A 433 13.60 23.01 9.65
C MET A 433 15.01 22.48 9.99
N PRO A 434 15.78 23.15 10.84
CA PRO A 434 17.19 22.80 11.10
C PRO A 434 17.38 21.48 11.84
N ASN A 435 16.36 20.94 12.50
CA ASN A 435 16.44 19.74 13.35
C ASN A 435 16.09 18.44 12.64
N ILE A 436 16.02 18.43 11.29
CA ILE A 436 15.79 17.20 10.52
C ILE A 436 16.91 16.20 10.79
N LYS A 437 16.53 15.03 11.31
CA LYS A 437 17.39 13.88 11.64
C LYS A 437 17.17 12.69 10.72
N LEU A 438 15.96 12.55 10.17
CA LEU A 438 15.58 11.49 9.26
C LEU A 438 14.97 12.10 7.99
N LEU A 439 15.55 11.78 6.85
CA LEU A 439 15.01 12.14 5.54
C LEU A 439 14.64 10.87 4.78
N LEU A 440 13.38 10.79 4.36
CA LEU A 440 12.87 9.73 3.49
C LEU A 440 12.53 10.33 2.14
N THR A 441 13.04 9.76 1.05
CA THR A 441 12.70 10.21 -0.31
C THR A 441 12.21 9.07 -1.19
N CYS A 442 11.20 9.34 -2.00
CA CYS A 442 10.66 8.39 -2.97
C CYS A 442 10.39 9.08 -4.31
N ASN A 443 10.91 8.54 -5.42
CA ASN A 443 10.84 9.14 -6.74
C ASN A 443 11.27 10.63 -6.72
N VAL A 444 12.41 10.94 -6.11
CA VAL A 444 12.98 12.29 -6.08
C VAL A 444 14.19 12.32 -7.00
N SER A 445 14.24 13.24 -7.96
CA SER A 445 15.47 13.49 -8.72
C SER A 445 16.32 14.59 -8.08
N TYR A 446 17.62 14.55 -8.33
CA TYR A 446 18.64 15.40 -7.71
C TYR A 446 19.45 16.05 -8.82
N LYS A 447 19.74 17.34 -8.67
CA LYS A 447 20.56 18.10 -9.62
C LYS A 447 21.99 18.25 -9.12
N ASP A 448 22.16 18.54 -7.83
CA ASP A 448 23.46 18.64 -7.19
C ASP A 448 23.71 17.35 -6.38
N SER A 449 24.89 16.74 -6.51
CA SER A 449 25.21 15.50 -5.79
C SER A 449 25.34 15.73 -4.28
N ASP A 450 25.71 16.94 -3.85
CA ASP A 450 25.98 17.31 -2.47
C ASP A 450 24.81 17.98 -1.76
N CYS A 451 23.62 18.06 -2.38
CA CYS A 451 22.51 18.87 -1.85
C CYS A 451 22.08 18.46 -0.43
N LEU A 452 22.25 17.20 -0.05
CA LEU A 452 21.86 16.71 1.27
C LEU A 452 22.80 17.17 2.38
N CYS A 453 24.01 17.66 2.06
CA CYS A 453 24.98 18.20 3.02
C CYS A 453 24.47 19.46 3.74
N ALA A 454 23.44 20.12 3.19
CA ALA A 454 22.78 21.24 3.85
C ALA A 454 22.14 20.86 5.20
N PHE A 455 21.70 19.60 5.37
CA PHE A 455 21.04 19.13 6.59
C PHE A 455 22.06 18.72 7.67
N LYS A 456 22.53 19.69 8.46
CA LYS A 456 23.59 19.49 9.46
C LYS A 456 23.30 18.47 10.57
N ASN A 457 22.02 18.19 10.84
CA ASN A 457 21.59 17.27 11.90
C ASN A 457 21.12 15.90 11.35
N LEU A 458 21.31 15.64 10.06
CA LEU A 458 20.80 14.45 9.40
C LEU A 458 21.57 13.21 9.85
N GLU A 459 20.89 12.30 10.54
CA GLU A 459 21.46 11.05 11.09
C GLU A 459 21.10 9.83 10.22
N ALA A 460 19.95 9.86 9.56
CA ALA A 460 19.40 8.71 8.83
C ALA A 460 18.79 9.11 7.48
N LEU A 461 19.07 8.30 6.46
CA LEU A 461 18.56 8.44 5.09
C LEU A 461 17.84 7.19 4.63
N ILE A 462 16.70 7.36 3.97
CA ILE A 462 15.93 6.28 3.37
C ILE A 462 15.52 6.67 1.96
N PHE A 463 15.99 5.93 0.97
CA PHE A 463 15.65 6.12 -0.42
C PHE A 463 14.81 4.95 -0.92
N TYR A 464 13.73 5.23 -1.65
CA TYR A 464 12.98 4.23 -2.43
C TYR A 464 13.48 4.09 -3.88
N ASP A 465 14.62 4.70 -4.17
CA ASP A 465 15.33 4.69 -5.45
C ASP A 465 16.85 4.74 -5.19
N CYS A 466 17.65 4.33 -6.18
CA CYS A 466 19.11 4.41 -6.10
C CYS A 466 19.60 5.55 -6.99
N HIS A 467 20.25 6.54 -6.40
CA HIS A 467 20.82 7.69 -7.07
C HIS A 467 22.28 7.85 -6.64
N ASN A 468 23.10 8.46 -7.48
CA ASN A 468 24.49 8.78 -7.14
C ASN A 468 24.52 10.13 -6.41
N ILE A 469 24.45 10.09 -5.06
CA ILE A 469 24.35 11.27 -4.20
C ILE A 469 25.39 11.16 -3.10
N ASP A 470 26.02 12.27 -2.76
CA ASP A 470 26.96 12.36 -1.66
C ASP A 470 26.19 12.25 -0.35
N ILE A 471 26.47 11.17 0.39
CA ILE A 471 25.90 10.96 1.71
C ILE A 471 26.65 11.88 2.69
N PRO A 472 25.96 12.76 3.45
CA PRO A 472 26.62 13.60 4.45
C PRO A 472 27.40 12.80 5.51
N GLU A 473 28.42 13.38 6.12
CA GLU A 473 29.22 12.72 7.17
C GLU A 473 28.42 12.43 8.45
N THR A 474 27.39 13.24 8.73
CA THR A 474 26.51 13.08 9.89
C THR A 474 25.60 11.84 9.80
N VAL A 475 25.44 11.27 8.60
CA VAL A 475 24.56 10.12 8.36
C VAL A 475 25.24 8.85 8.84
N GLU A 476 24.65 8.25 9.87
CA GLU A 476 25.08 6.98 10.47
C GLU A 476 24.29 5.77 9.94
N PHE A 477 23.15 6.02 9.28
CA PHE A 477 22.24 5.00 8.76
C PHE A 477 21.74 5.37 7.36
N LEU A 478 21.85 4.44 6.41
CA LEU A 478 21.32 4.59 5.05
C LEU A 478 20.54 3.34 4.67
N ALA A 479 19.31 3.49 4.19
CA ALA A 479 18.54 2.41 3.58
C ALA A 479 18.15 2.75 2.14
N ILE A 480 18.34 1.79 1.24
CA ILE A 480 17.94 1.84 -0.16
C ILE A 480 16.92 0.72 -0.35
N LEU A 481 15.66 1.12 -0.37
CA LEU A 481 14.51 0.23 -0.38
C LEU A 481 13.94 0.12 -1.79
N GLN A 482 13.50 -1.06 -2.13
CA GLN A 482 12.70 -1.31 -3.32
C GLN A 482 11.25 -0.94 -2.99
N GLY A 483 10.66 -0.07 -3.81
CA GLY A 483 9.20 0.06 -3.87
C GLY A 483 8.57 -1.32 -4.12
N VAL A 484 7.39 -1.57 -3.54
CA VAL A 484 6.66 -2.83 -3.78
C VAL A 484 6.34 -2.93 -5.27
N SER A 485 7.10 -3.75 -6.01
CA SER A 485 6.76 -4.17 -7.36
C SER A 485 5.76 -5.33 -7.28
N LYS A 486 4.72 -5.31 -8.12
CA LYS A 486 3.54 -6.19 -8.03
C LYS A 486 3.78 -7.69 -8.28
N ASN A 487 4.98 -8.18 -8.63
CA ASN A 487 5.13 -9.59 -9.03
C ASN A 487 6.33 -10.34 -8.45
N ASN A 488 6.10 -11.66 -8.36
CA ASN A 488 6.98 -12.75 -7.99
C ASN A 488 8.43 -12.59 -8.52
N ASN A 489 9.35 -12.46 -7.57
CA ASN A 489 10.77 -12.86 -7.62
C ASN A 489 11.76 -12.15 -8.57
N THR A 490 11.44 -11.08 -9.30
CA THR A 490 12.51 -10.28 -9.95
C THR A 490 12.58 -8.86 -9.41
N TYR A 491 13.57 -8.70 -8.53
CA TYR A 491 13.95 -7.45 -7.89
C TYR A 491 14.63 -6.52 -8.88
N ARG A 492 14.53 -5.21 -8.65
CA ARG A 492 15.34 -4.28 -9.44
C ARG A 492 16.81 -4.50 -9.11
N VAL A 493 17.64 -4.67 -10.15
CA VAL A 493 19.08 -4.56 -9.99
C VAL A 493 19.39 -3.08 -9.83
N PHE A 494 19.70 -2.68 -8.59
CA PHE A 494 20.29 -1.36 -8.35
C PHE A 494 21.64 -1.28 -9.06
N ASP A 495 22.01 -0.07 -9.48
CA ASP A 495 23.33 0.18 -10.05
C ASP A 495 24.43 -0.29 -9.09
N GLY A 496 25.22 -1.25 -9.55
CA GLY A 496 26.29 -1.85 -8.76
C GLY A 496 27.39 -0.86 -8.41
N GLU A 497 27.66 0.14 -9.25
CA GLU A 497 28.69 1.14 -8.99
C GLU A 497 28.28 2.06 -7.83
N ILE A 498 27.03 2.52 -7.84
CA ILE A 498 26.47 3.36 -6.77
C ILE A 498 26.43 2.59 -5.45
N LEU A 499 25.95 1.34 -5.47
CA LEU A 499 25.95 0.49 -4.27
C LEU A 499 27.36 0.23 -3.74
N ASN A 500 28.34 0.04 -4.63
CA ASN A 500 29.74 -0.12 -4.24
C ASN A 500 30.29 1.15 -3.57
N ASN A 501 29.91 2.34 -4.05
CA ASN A 501 30.30 3.59 -3.42
C ASN A 501 29.75 3.72 -2.00
N TYR A 502 28.48 3.36 -1.77
CA TYR A 502 27.93 3.30 -0.42
C TYR A 502 28.57 2.21 0.44
N ALA A 503 28.85 1.04 -0.12
CA ALA A 503 29.50 -0.06 0.58
C ALA A 503 30.95 0.26 1.01
N LYS A 504 31.64 1.20 0.33
CA LYS A 504 32.95 1.74 0.76
C LYS A 504 32.81 2.62 2.00
N LYS A 505 31.76 3.45 2.09
CA LYS A 505 31.50 4.33 3.24
C LYS A 505 31.03 3.57 4.48
N PHE A 506 30.27 2.48 4.30
CA PHE A 506 29.67 1.72 5.40
C PHE A 506 30.25 0.30 5.53
N ARG A 507 30.84 0.03 6.70
CA ARG A 507 31.46 -1.26 7.04
C ARG A 507 30.43 -2.34 7.34
N LYS A 508 29.20 -1.99 7.70
CA LYS A 508 28.13 -2.94 8.00
C LYS A 508 27.00 -2.78 6.99
N SER A 509 26.49 -3.89 6.48
CA SER A 509 25.30 -3.85 5.63
C SER A 509 24.44 -5.10 5.73
N LEU A 510 23.14 -4.91 5.49
CA LEU A 510 22.16 -5.96 5.28
C LEU A 510 21.64 -5.87 3.85
N ARG A 511 21.47 -7.03 3.22
CA ARG A 511 20.67 -7.16 2.00
C ARG A 511 19.40 -7.91 2.35
N THR A 512 18.23 -7.34 2.04
CA THR A 512 16.98 -8.06 2.26
C THR A 512 16.76 -9.10 1.19
N THR A 513 15.94 -10.11 1.48
CA THR A 513 15.45 -11.04 0.45
C THR A 513 14.73 -10.31 -0.69
N ARG A 514 14.22 -9.08 -0.43
CA ARG A 514 13.61 -8.20 -1.42
C ARG A 514 14.60 -7.38 -2.25
N GLY A 515 15.90 -7.59 -2.07
CA GLY A 515 16.94 -6.82 -2.75
C GLY A 515 17.10 -5.39 -2.23
N ASP A 516 16.57 -5.06 -1.06
CA ASP A 516 16.85 -3.79 -0.38
C ASP A 516 18.25 -3.84 0.24
N TYR A 517 18.87 -2.67 0.40
CA TYR A 517 20.16 -2.53 1.08
C TYR A 517 20.04 -1.61 2.28
N ILE A 518 20.62 -2.02 3.40
CA ILE A 518 20.73 -1.22 4.61
C ILE A 518 22.21 -1.12 4.94
N PHE A 519 22.67 0.07 5.27
CA PHE A 519 24.06 0.39 5.54
C PHE A 519 24.18 1.15 6.86
N PHE A 520 25.17 0.78 7.68
CA PHE A 520 25.48 1.44 8.95
C PHE A 520 26.91 1.09 9.38
N ASN A 521 27.37 1.68 10.48
CA ASN A 521 28.70 1.40 11.04
C ASN A 521 28.65 0.93 12.50
N ASP A 522 27.80 1.55 13.32
CA ASP A 522 27.76 1.31 14.75
C ASP A 522 26.80 0.17 15.12
N ILE A 523 27.36 -0.99 15.44
CA ILE A 523 26.56 -2.17 15.84
C ILE A 523 25.79 -1.94 17.13
N MET A 524 26.29 -1.11 18.05
CA MET A 524 25.64 -0.84 19.33
C MET A 524 24.29 -0.14 19.13
N LYS A 525 24.12 0.58 18.01
CA LYS A 525 22.90 1.29 17.61
C LYS A 525 21.94 0.43 16.77
N TRP A 526 22.20 -0.87 16.59
CA TRP A 526 21.36 -1.73 15.75
C TRP A 526 19.88 -1.68 16.13
N ASP A 527 19.53 -1.68 17.42
CA ASP A 527 18.14 -1.57 17.86
C ASP A 527 17.47 -0.25 17.41
N LYS A 528 18.22 0.86 17.41
CA LYS A 528 17.74 2.16 16.90
C LYS A 528 17.48 2.06 15.39
N TYR A 529 18.43 1.52 14.63
CA TYR A 529 18.33 1.37 13.18
C TYR A 529 17.20 0.44 12.77
N ARG A 530 17.04 -0.69 13.47
CA ARG A 530 15.93 -1.63 13.30
C ARG A 530 14.58 -0.94 13.50
N ARG A 531 14.43 -0.06 14.50
CA ARG A 531 13.21 0.75 14.70
C ARG A 531 12.98 1.75 13.59
N ILE A 532 14.03 2.38 13.07
CA ILE A 532 13.90 3.31 11.92
C ILE A 532 13.31 2.57 10.73
N ILE A 533 13.84 1.39 10.38
CA ILE A 533 13.34 0.59 9.25
C ILE A 533 11.86 0.23 9.44
N THR A 534 11.50 -0.29 10.62
CA THR A 534 10.12 -0.76 10.90
C THR A 534 9.09 0.37 11.00
N TRP A 535 9.52 1.60 11.29
CA TRP A 535 8.70 2.83 11.27
C TRP A 535 8.65 3.51 9.90
N SER A 536 9.51 3.11 8.96
CA SER A 536 9.65 3.76 7.67
C SER A 536 8.92 3.04 6.55
N THR A 537 8.49 1.79 6.77
CA THR A 537 7.51 1.14 5.89
C THR A 537 6.26 1.99 5.78
N ILE A 538 6.08 2.58 4.61
CA ILE A 538 4.80 3.10 4.14
C ILE A 538 3.90 1.87 4.02
N THR A 539 3.14 1.56 5.08
CA THR A 539 2.51 0.24 5.24
C THR A 539 1.45 -0.07 4.19
N GLU A 540 0.98 0.90 3.40
CA GLU A 540 0.03 0.64 2.31
C GLU A 540 0.25 1.62 1.16
N SER A 541 0.43 1.09 -0.05
CA SER A 541 0.62 1.89 -1.27
C SER A 541 -0.54 2.84 -1.59
N CYS A 542 -1.75 2.51 -1.11
CA CYS A 542 -2.93 3.35 -1.27
C CYS A 542 -3.11 4.37 -0.13
N THR A 543 -2.48 4.22 1.05
CA THR A 543 -2.64 5.21 2.14
C THR A 543 -2.09 6.59 1.80
N MET A 544 -1.15 6.66 0.85
CA MET A 544 -0.66 7.94 0.31
C MET A 544 -1.70 8.64 -0.59
N LEU A 545 -2.75 7.92 -1.02
CA LEU A 545 -3.84 8.39 -1.85
C LEU A 545 -5.11 8.51 -0.99
N PRO A 546 -5.47 9.71 -0.49
CA PRO A 546 -6.55 9.84 0.47
C PRO A 546 -7.90 9.36 -0.08
N GLY A 547 -8.57 8.47 0.66
CA GLY A 547 -9.83 7.83 0.27
C GLY A 547 -9.68 6.62 -0.67
N TYR A 548 -8.45 6.21 -1.02
CA TYR A 548 -8.20 4.99 -1.78
C TYR A 548 -7.86 3.83 -0.85
N PHE A 549 -8.42 2.67 -1.15
CA PHE A 549 -8.19 1.41 -0.45
C PHE A 549 -7.42 0.45 -1.34
N LEU A 550 -6.51 -0.29 -0.75
CA LEU A 550 -5.85 -1.39 -1.43
C LEU A 550 -6.81 -2.58 -1.50
N SER A 551 -7.15 -3.03 -2.70
CA SER A 551 -7.90 -4.29 -2.89
C SER A 551 -6.98 -5.51 -2.78
N SER A 552 -7.59 -6.70 -2.71
CA SER A 552 -6.86 -7.98 -2.82
C SER A 552 -6.15 -8.19 -4.16
N SER A 553 -6.52 -7.43 -5.20
CA SER A 553 -5.80 -7.39 -6.48
C SER A 553 -4.61 -6.41 -6.48
N ASN A 554 -4.28 -5.81 -5.34
CA ASN A 554 -3.27 -4.76 -5.19
C ASN A 554 -3.54 -3.50 -6.01
N GLU A 555 -4.80 -3.25 -6.37
CA GLU A 555 -5.22 -1.99 -7.00
C GLU A 555 -5.72 -1.03 -5.93
N CYS A 556 -5.51 0.26 -6.15
CA CYS A 556 -6.09 1.28 -5.28
C CYS A 556 -7.47 1.65 -5.81
N PHE A 557 -8.50 1.50 -4.99
CA PHE A 557 -9.86 1.92 -5.35
C PHE A 557 -10.36 3.00 -4.40
N LYS A 558 -10.94 4.05 -4.97
CA LYS A 558 -11.79 4.98 -4.24
C LYS A 558 -13.24 4.72 -4.60
N ILE A 559 -14.09 4.59 -3.58
CA ILE A 559 -15.48 4.18 -3.75
C ILE A 559 -16.39 5.41 -3.68
N TYR A 560 -17.29 5.55 -4.65
CA TYR A 560 -18.29 6.62 -4.70
C TYR A 560 -19.70 6.02 -4.71
N HIS A 561 -20.63 6.69 -4.04
CA HIS A 561 -22.05 6.36 -4.07
C HIS A 561 -22.77 7.22 -5.11
N GLY A 562 -23.68 6.63 -5.89
CA GLY A 562 -24.51 7.33 -6.88
C GLY A 562 -25.56 8.31 -6.32
N ASN A 563 -25.45 8.69 -5.05
CA ASN A 563 -26.13 9.87 -4.50
C ASN A 563 -25.45 11.18 -4.96
N GLN A 564 -24.24 11.09 -5.54
CA GLN A 564 -23.52 12.19 -6.16
C GLN A 564 -23.84 12.25 -7.66
N ASP A 565 -23.81 13.45 -8.24
CA ASP A 565 -23.89 13.62 -9.69
C ASP A 565 -22.76 12.85 -10.40
N ILE A 566 -23.09 12.12 -11.47
CA ILE A 566 -22.13 11.26 -12.18
C ILE A 566 -20.97 12.07 -12.78
N ASN A 567 -21.23 13.29 -13.27
CA ASN A 567 -20.16 14.13 -13.83
C ASN A 567 -19.20 14.58 -12.73
N SER A 568 -19.70 14.81 -11.51
CA SER A 568 -18.85 15.07 -10.34
C SER A 568 -17.98 13.86 -9.99
N ILE A 569 -18.52 12.64 -10.03
CA ILE A 569 -17.75 11.40 -9.79
C ILE A 569 -16.67 11.21 -10.86
N ILE A 570 -17.05 11.34 -12.14
CA ILE A 570 -16.16 11.24 -13.30
C ILE A 570 -15.03 12.27 -13.16
N ASN A 571 -15.37 13.54 -12.93
CA ASN A 571 -14.40 14.61 -12.75
C ASN A 571 -13.51 14.35 -11.53
N SER A 572 -14.05 13.92 -10.39
CA SER A 572 -13.26 13.59 -9.21
C SER A 572 -12.26 12.48 -9.51
N CYS A 573 -12.70 11.38 -10.13
CA CYS A 573 -11.84 10.25 -10.46
C CYS A 573 -10.75 10.63 -11.48
N HIS A 574 -11.12 11.32 -12.56
CA HIS A 574 -10.16 11.80 -13.55
C HIS A 574 -9.18 12.83 -12.96
N THR A 575 -9.64 13.72 -12.09
CA THR A 575 -8.76 14.68 -11.41
C THR A 575 -7.80 13.95 -10.46
N ASP A 576 -8.22 12.85 -9.85
CA ASP A 576 -7.36 11.96 -9.07
C ASP A 576 -6.40 11.13 -9.94
N GLY A 577 -6.51 11.22 -11.27
CA GLY A 577 -5.72 10.44 -12.23
C GLY A 577 -6.07 8.95 -12.24
N GLY A 578 -7.20 8.57 -11.66
CA GLY A 578 -7.74 7.22 -11.74
C GLY A 578 -8.64 7.02 -12.96
N ILE A 579 -9.11 5.79 -13.12
CA ILE A 579 -10.02 5.33 -14.17
C ILE A 579 -11.33 4.92 -13.49
N LEU A 580 -12.42 5.61 -13.80
CA LEU A 580 -13.73 5.24 -13.29
C LEU A 580 -14.14 3.91 -13.89
N SER A 581 -14.46 2.95 -13.02
CA SER A 581 -14.80 1.57 -13.38
C SER A 581 -13.78 0.87 -14.27
N GLY A 582 -12.49 1.16 -14.04
CA GLY A 582 -11.37 0.56 -14.78
C GLY A 582 -11.19 -0.97 -14.61
N PHE A 583 -11.94 -1.58 -13.68
CA PHE A 583 -11.76 -2.96 -13.21
C PHE A 583 -12.53 -3.94 -14.08
N ILE A 584 -12.03 -4.20 -15.29
CA ILE A 584 -12.75 -4.96 -16.32
C ILE A 584 -12.61 -6.48 -16.17
N THR A 585 -11.59 -6.96 -15.47
CA THR A 585 -11.35 -8.40 -15.31
C THR A 585 -12.22 -8.98 -14.20
N ASN A 586 -12.49 -10.29 -14.27
CA ASN A 586 -13.20 -10.99 -13.20
C ASN A 586 -12.47 -10.90 -11.85
N ASN A 587 -11.12 -10.88 -11.86
CA ASN A 587 -10.33 -10.77 -10.64
C ASN A 587 -10.42 -9.38 -10.00
N GLU A 588 -10.27 -8.31 -10.79
CA GLU A 588 -10.43 -6.95 -10.28
C GLU A 588 -11.88 -6.69 -9.84
N THR A 589 -12.85 -7.23 -10.57
CA THR A 589 -14.27 -7.17 -10.21
C THR A 589 -14.53 -7.88 -8.89
N HIS A 590 -14.00 -9.08 -8.70
CA HIS A 590 -14.08 -9.80 -7.44
C HIS A 590 -13.39 -9.02 -6.31
N ALA A 591 -12.17 -8.51 -6.54
CA ALA A 591 -11.43 -7.73 -5.57
C ALA A 591 -12.15 -6.42 -5.18
N PHE A 592 -12.82 -5.77 -6.13
CA PHE A 592 -13.63 -4.59 -5.88
C PHE A 592 -14.91 -4.93 -5.12
N ILE A 593 -15.63 -6.00 -5.47
CA ILE A 593 -16.81 -6.46 -4.72
C ILE A 593 -16.42 -6.80 -3.28
N GLN A 594 -15.32 -7.53 -3.08
CA GLN A 594 -14.80 -7.84 -1.76
C GLN A 594 -14.48 -6.55 -1.00
N LEU A 595 -13.82 -5.59 -1.66
CA LEU A 595 -13.54 -4.30 -1.05
C LEU A 595 -14.82 -3.56 -0.63
N ILE A 596 -15.88 -3.55 -1.45
CA ILE A 596 -17.15 -2.92 -1.07
C ILE A 596 -17.80 -3.70 0.08
N LYS A 597 -17.90 -5.02 0.01
CA LYS A 597 -18.45 -5.84 1.10
C LYS A 597 -17.70 -5.62 2.42
N ASN A 598 -16.38 -5.48 2.32
CA ASN A 598 -15.49 -5.21 3.45
C ASN A 598 -15.66 -3.81 4.04
N ASN A 599 -16.22 -2.85 3.30
CA ASN A 599 -16.37 -1.47 3.77
C ASN A 599 -17.83 -1.04 3.96
N PHE A 600 -18.83 -1.83 3.56
CA PHE A 600 -20.24 -1.44 3.63
C PHE A 600 -21.15 -2.59 4.14
N LYS A 601 -21.85 -2.36 5.26
CA LYS A 601 -22.69 -3.35 5.99
C LYS A 601 -24.02 -3.63 5.27
N SER A 602 -24.66 -2.57 4.80
CA SER A 602 -25.82 -2.62 3.91
C SER A 602 -25.44 -2.01 2.57
N LEU A 603 -25.08 -2.88 1.63
CA LEU A 603 -25.09 -2.52 0.23
C LEU A 603 -26.54 -2.29 -0.20
N THR A 604 -27.13 -1.16 0.21
CA THR A 604 -28.47 -0.71 -0.25
C THR A 604 -28.47 -0.52 -1.77
N LYS A 605 -27.27 -0.31 -2.34
CA LYS A 605 -27.02 -0.16 -3.76
C LYS A 605 -26.98 -1.54 -4.41
N LYS A 606 -27.90 -1.79 -5.33
CA LYS A 606 -28.06 -3.07 -6.04
C LYS A 606 -26.97 -3.29 -7.10
N TYR A 607 -26.37 -2.22 -7.61
CA TYR A 607 -25.53 -2.27 -8.80
C TYR A 607 -24.15 -1.63 -8.60
N VAL A 608 -23.16 -2.13 -9.32
CA VAL A 608 -21.83 -1.53 -9.51
C VAL A 608 -21.70 -1.04 -10.95
N ASP A 609 -21.21 0.19 -11.12
CA ASP A 609 -20.92 0.76 -12.43
C ASP A 609 -19.84 -0.05 -13.14
N ARG A 610 -20.08 -0.39 -14.41
CA ARG A 610 -19.13 -1.14 -15.25
C ARG A 610 -18.54 -0.30 -16.37
N GLY A 611 -18.81 1.02 -16.38
CA GLY A 611 -18.15 1.97 -17.25
C GLY A 611 -18.65 2.01 -18.70
N PHE A 612 -19.52 1.09 -19.12
CA PHE A 612 -20.04 1.05 -20.49
C PHE A 612 -21.34 1.84 -20.65
N THR A 613 -21.63 2.25 -21.87
CA THR A 613 -22.85 2.96 -22.27
C THR A 613 -23.48 2.27 -23.46
N CYS A 614 -24.79 2.02 -23.39
CA CYS A 614 -25.54 1.45 -24.50
C CYS A 614 -26.39 2.51 -25.18
N TYR A 615 -26.39 2.50 -26.52
CA TYR A 615 -27.11 3.47 -27.35
C TYR A 615 -28.41 2.92 -27.95
N SER A 616 -28.70 1.63 -27.73
CA SER A 616 -29.97 0.98 -28.09
C SER A 616 -30.19 -0.25 -27.19
N ASN A 617 -31.35 -0.91 -27.35
CA ASN A 617 -31.73 -2.16 -26.66
C ASN A 617 -31.01 -3.42 -27.18
N HIS A 618 -29.99 -3.27 -28.02
CA HIS A 618 -29.15 -4.37 -28.49
C HIS A 618 -27.78 -4.31 -27.82
N SER A 619 -27.32 -5.43 -27.27
CA SER A 619 -26.02 -5.55 -26.57
C SER A 619 -24.82 -5.16 -27.46
N GLU A 620 -24.94 -5.33 -28.77
CA GLU A 620 -23.92 -4.94 -29.76
C GLU A 620 -23.68 -3.42 -29.80
N ASN A 621 -24.65 -2.63 -29.34
CA ASN A 621 -24.57 -1.17 -29.26
C ASN A 621 -24.16 -0.67 -27.85
N CYS A 622 -23.54 -1.54 -27.05
CA CYS A 622 -22.99 -1.23 -25.73
C CYS A 622 -21.47 -1.14 -25.79
N TYR A 623 -20.93 0.04 -25.46
CA TYR A 623 -19.52 0.35 -25.61
C TYR A 623 -18.90 0.81 -24.29
N LEU A 624 -17.73 0.26 -23.98
CA LEU A 624 -16.84 0.76 -22.93
C LEU A 624 -15.76 1.63 -23.58
N THR A 625 -15.56 2.84 -23.06
CA THR A 625 -14.46 3.72 -23.50
C THR A 625 -13.30 3.63 -22.53
N LYS A 626 -12.15 3.12 -22.97
CA LYS A 626 -10.90 3.09 -22.17
C LYS A 626 -9.76 3.64 -23.03
N ASN A 627 -8.99 4.61 -22.55
CA ASN A 627 -7.88 5.22 -23.30
C ASN A 627 -8.26 5.64 -24.74
N ASN A 628 -9.42 6.27 -24.92
CA ASN A 628 -9.98 6.67 -26.22
C ASN A 628 -10.26 5.53 -27.23
N THR A 629 -10.22 4.26 -26.79
CA THR A 629 -10.66 3.11 -27.59
C THR A 629 -12.03 2.61 -27.10
N PHE A 630 -12.90 2.29 -28.06
CA PHE A 630 -14.23 1.71 -27.81
C PHE A 630 -14.15 0.19 -27.82
N TYR A 631 -14.65 -0.45 -26.78
CA TYR A 631 -14.75 -1.90 -26.66
C TYR A 631 -16.22 -2.29 -26.60
N THR A 632 -16.65 -3.21 -27.47
CA THR A 632 -17.98 -3.81 -27.38
C THR A 632 -18.07 -4.73 -26.16
N VAL A 633 -19.15 -4.60 -25.39
CA VAL A 633 -19.39 -5.46 -24.23
C VAL A 633 -19.96 -6.80 -24.70
N LYS A 634 -19.22 -7.89 -24.47
CA LYS A 634 -19.61 -9.24 -24.90
C LYS A 634 -20.60 -9.94 -23.95
N ASN A 635 -20.82 -9.38 -22.76
CA ASN A 635 -21.75 -9.95 -21.79
C ASN A 635 -23.20 -9.77 -22.27
N HIS A 636 -24.07 -10.72 -21.90
CA HIS A 636 -25.51 -10.53 -22.06
C HIS A 636 -25.98 -9.40 -21.13
N ILE A 637 -26.71 -8.42 -21.67
CA ILE A 637 -27.17 -7.22 -20.97
C ILE A 637 -28.69 -7.21 -20.97
N GLU A 638 -29.29 -7.19 -19.78
CA GLU A 638 -30.73 -6.98 -19.60
C GLU A 638 -31.02 -5.46 -19.52
N PHE A 639 -31.85 -4.93 -20.42
CA PHE A 639 -32.17 -3.50 -20.47
C PHE A 639 -33.36 -3.20 -19.54
N LEU A 640 -33.12 -2.37 -18.52
CA LEU A 640 -34.17 -1.96 -17.55
C LEU A 640 -34.80 -0.61 -17.91
N THR A 641 -34.45 -0.06 -19.07
CA THR A 641 -34.97 1.21 -19.59
C THR A 641 -35.10 1.14 -21.10
N ASN A 642 -36.02 1.94 -21.65
CA ASN A 642 -36.14 2.21 -23.08
C ASN A 642 -35.52 3.57 -23.47
N GLU A 643 -34.93 4.29 -22.52
CA GLU A 643 -34.27 5.57 -22.75
C GLU A 643 -32.77 5.38 -22.98
N TYR A 644 -32.28 5.87 -24.12
CA TYR A 644 -30.89 5.75 -24.55
C TYR A 644 -30.27 7.14 -24.75
N PRO A 645 -28.99 7.35 -24.40
CA PRO A 645 -28.06 6.34 -23.89
C PRO A 645 -28.34 5.92 -22.44
N CYS A 646 -28.15 4.63 -22.14
CA CYS A 646 -28.28 4.07 -20.80
C CYS A 646 -26.90 3.64 -20.25
N ARG A 647 -26.76 3.62 -18.92
CA ARG A 647 -25.50 3.30 -18.22
C ARG A 647 -25.44 1.82 -17.87
N GLY A 648 -24.33 1.20 -18.24
CA GLY A 648 -24.02 -0.19 -17.97
C GLY A 648 -23.58 -0.46 -16.54
N VAL A 649 -24.28 -1.36 -15.88
CA VAL A 649 -24.02 -1.75 -14.50
C VAL A 649 -24.04 -3.26 -14.33
N MET A 650 -23.55 -3.74 -13.19
CA MET A 650 -23.59 -5.15 -12.82
C MET A 650 -24.24 -5.28 -11.46
N ASN A 651 -25.19 -6.20 -11.33
CA ASN A 651 -25.80 -6.54 -10.06
C ASN A 651 -24.79 -7.27 -9.17
N ILE A 652 -24.68 -6.83 -7.92
CA ILE A 652 -23.63 -7.24 -7.00
C ILE A 652 -23.83 -8.68 -6.50
N THR A 653 -25.08 -9.16 -6.53
CA THR A 653 -25.47 -10.46 -6.00
C THR A 653 -25.31 -11.58 -7.04
N ASP A 654 -25.87 -11.39 -8.24
CA ASP A 654 -25.89 -12.41 -9.31
C ASP A 654 -24.85 -12.18 -10.41
N LEU A 655 -24.12 -11.05 -10.36
CA LEU A 655 -23.11 -10.64 -11.34
C LEU A 655 -23.65 -10.47 -12.77
N LYS A 656 -24.98 -10.34 -12.93
CA LYS A 656 -25.62 -10.06 -14.21
C LYS A 656 -25.46 -8.60 -14.60
N PHE A 657 -25.39 -8.36 -15.90
CA PHE A 657 -25.19 -7.03 -16.47
C PHE A 657 -26.54 -6.43 -16.86
N TYR A 658 -26.73 -5.16 -16.48
CA TYR A 658 -27.94 -4.41 -16.72
C TYR A 658 -27.60 -3.07 -17.37
N CYS A 659 -28.59 -2.48 -18.05
CA CYS A 659 -28.52 -1.08 -18.47
C CYS A 659 -29.61 -0.26 -17.76
N LEU A 660 -29.19 0.79 -17.05
CA LEU A 660 -30.06 1.71 -16.31
C LEU A 660 -30.15 3.07 -17.00
N GLN A 661 -31.26 3.78 -16.83
CA GLN A 661 -31.38 5.16 -17.26
C GLN A 661 -30.30 6.02 -16.58
N MET A 662 -29.70 6.98 -17.30
CA MET A 662 -28.60 7.81 -16.78
C MET A 662 -28.95 8.58 -15.49
N ASN A 663 -30.23 8.85 -15.25
CA ASN A 663 -30.72 9.53 -14.05
C ASN A 663 -30.99 8.57 -12.86
N ASP A 664 -31.04 7.26 -13.10
CA ASP A 664 -31.28 6.23 -12.06
C ASP A 664 -29.96 5.65 -11.51
N ILE A 665 -28.99 6.52 -11.25
CA ILE A 665 -27.70 6.13 -10.67
C ILE A 665 -27.74 6.01 -9.16
N LYS A 666 -28.87 6.37 -8.51
CA LYS A 666 -28.99 6.34 -7.05
C LYS A 666 -28.68 4.98 -6.46
N ASN A 667 -28.94 3.89 -7.18
CA ASN A 667 -28.68 2.51 -6.73
C ASN A 667 -27.32 1.95 -7.18
N VAL A 668 -26.41 2.80 -7.67
CA VAL A 668 -25.13 2.41 -8.26
C VAL A 668 -23.95 2.81 -7.37
N ILE A 669 -22.97 1.93 -7.26
CA ILE A 669 -21.64 2.20 -6.69
C ILE A 669 -20.62 2.34 -7.81
N PHE A 670 -19.77 3.35 -7.71
CA PHE A 670 -18.69 3.58 -8.66
C PHE A 670 -17.34 3.33 -7.99
N GLY A 671 -16.42 2.70 -8.70
CA GLY A 671 -15.04 2.50 -8.25
C GLY A 671 -14.08 3.27 -9.11
N CYS A 672 -13.35 4.23 -8.55
CA CYS A 672 -12.22 4.84 -9.23
C CYS A 672 -10.97 3.99 -9.00
N GLN A 673 -10.55 3.26 -10.02
CA GLN A 673 -9.34 2.44 -9.98
C GLN A 673 -8.12 3.31 -10.25
N LYS A 674 -7.08 3.11 -9.48
CA LYS A 674 -5.79 3.71 -9.72
C LYS A 674 -4.70 2.69 -9.43
N ASP A 675 -3.68 2.70 -10.28
CA ASP A 675 -2.47 1.96 -9.97
C ASP A 675 -1.91 2.46 -8.63
N PRO A 676 -1.42 1.56 -7.75
CA PRO A 676 -0.69 2.01 -6.59
C PRO A 676 0.47 2.88 -7.05
N VAL A 677 0.86 3.85 -6.20
CA VAL A 677 1.90 4.85 -6.47
C VAL A 677 3.25 4.24 -6.93
N TYR A 678 3.42 2.92 -6.78
CA TYR A 678 4.67 2.19 -6.98
C TYR A 678 4.76 1.29 -8.23
N ILE A 679 3.81 1.27 -9.18
CA ILE A 679 4.08 0.61 -10.48
C ILE A 679 5.07 1.48 -11.27
N LYS A 680 6.36 1.16 -11.24
CA LYS A 680 7.37 1.94 -11.98
C LYS A 680 7.41 1.55 -13.47
N ASN A 681 7.27 2.56 -14.33
CA ASN A 681 7.40 2.45 -15.80
C ASN A 681 8.74 1.82 -16.24
N CYS A 682 8.78 1.29 -17.47
CA CYS A 682 9.96 0.80 -18.19
C CYS A 682 10.94 1.93 -18.57
N THR A 683 11.30 2.76 -17.59
CA THR A 683 11.99 4.06 -17.71
C THR A 683 13.34 3.99 -18.44
N ASN A 684 14.01 2.84 -18.41
CA ASN A 684 15.28 2.65 -19.11
C ASN A 684 15.11 2.25 -20.60
N TYR A 685 13.88 1.99 -21.05
CA TYR A 685 13.60 1.47 -22.40
C TYR A 685 12.50 2.30 -23.07
N VAL A 686 12.91 3.30 -23.83
CA VAL A 686 12.01 4.22 -24.55
C VAL A 686 11.07 3.43 -25.47
N GLY A 687 9.76 3.67 -25.36
CA GLY A 687 8.73 3.00 -26.15
C GLY A 687 8.16 1.71 -25.56
N TYR A 688 8.76 1.17 -24.49
CA TYR A 688 8.24 -0.01 -23.82
C TYR A 688 7.19 0.33 -22.76
N GLU A 689 6.12 -0.47 -22.74
CA GLU A 689 5.08 -0.44 -21.72
C GLU A 689 5.24 -1.63 -20.78
N LYS A 690 5.10 -1.38 -19.47
CA LYS A 690 5.11 -2.46 -18.47
C LYS A 690 3.76 -3.16 -18.47
N ASN A 691 3.77 -4.49 -18.55
CA ASN A 691 2.55 -5.29 -18.50
C ASN A 691 2.45 -6.06 -17.17
N LEU A 692 1.30 -6.72 -16.94
CA LEU A 692 0.90 -7.35 -15.68
C LEU A 692 1.81 -8.51 -15.24
N ASP A 693 2.58 -9.10 -16.13
CA ASP A 693 3.61 -10.10 -15.81
C ASP A 693 4.92 -9.49 -15.33
N GLY A 694 5.09 -8.17 -15.43
CA GLY A 694 6.26 -7.42 -14.99
C GLY A 694 7.31 -7.19 -16.07
N ASN A 695 7.15 -7.84 -17.23
CA ASN A 695 7.99 -7.64 -18.41
C ASN A 695 7.61 -6.33 -19.13
N CYS A 696 8.57 -5.81 -19.88
CA CYS A 696 8.39 -4.62 -20.70
C CYS A 696 8.10 -5.05 -22.14
N TYR A 697 7.04 -4.53 -22.74
CA TYR A 697 6.64 -4.85 -24.11
C TYR A 697 6.55 -3.63 -25.00
N MET A 698 6.97 -3.77 -26.25
CA MET A 698 6.84 -2.72 -27.25
C MET A 698 6.28 -3.34 -28.55
N LEU A 699 5.21 -2.76 -29.08
CA LEU A 699 4.81 -3.00 -30.46
C LEU A 699 5.73 -2.16 -31.35
N LEU A 700 6.54 -2.80 -32.17
CA LEU A 700 7.58 -2.10 -32.92
C LEU A 700 7.05 -1.34 -34.13
N GLU A 701 6.15 -1.98 -34.87
CA GLU A 701 5.59 -1.49 -36.12
C GLU A 701 4.20 -2.09 -36.31
N ASP A 702 3.31 -1.36 -36.99
CA ASP A 702 1.93 -1.82 -37.24
C ASP A 702 1.81 -2.72 -38.48
N ILE A 703 2.92 -2.94 -39.20
CA ILE A 703 3.01 -3.82 -40.36
C ILE A 703 3.61 -5.19 -40.00
N PRO A 704 3.19 -6.27 -40.68
CA PRO A 704 3.65 -7.62 -40.38
C PRO A 704 4.97 -7.98 -41.10
N PHE A 705 5.85 -8.73 -40.42
CA PHE A 705 7.17 -9.16 -40.90
C PHE A 705 7.38 -10.67 -40.75
N THR A 706 8.34 -11.23 -41.47
CA THR A 706 8.81 -12.62 -41.29
C THR A 706 9.48 -12.80 -39.92
N LYS A 707 9.49 -14.02 -39.36
CA LYS A 707 10.05 -14.25 -38.02
C LYS A 707 11.50 -13.80 -37.92
N LYS A 708 12.34 -14.13 -38.90
CA LYS A 708 13.76 -13.75 -38.93
C LYS A 708 13.97 -12.23 -38.84
N THR A 709 13.17 -11.46 -39.58
CA THR A 709 13.18 -9.99 -39.52
C THR A 709 12.68 -9.49 -38.17
N ALA A 710 11.62 -10.08 -37.63
CA ALA A 710 11.06 -9.72 -36.33
C ALA A 710 12.07 -9.93 -35.18
N GLU A 711 12.82 -11.04 -35.20
CA GLU A 711 13.90 -11.32 -34.25
C GLU A 711 15.01 -10.28 -34.33
N ALA A 712 15.46 -9.92 -35.54
CA ALA A 712 16.47 -8.88 -35.75
C ALA A 712 15.99 -7.52 -35.22
N MET A 713 14.76 -7.13 -35.55
CA MET A 713 14.13 -5.89 -35.09
C MET A 713 14.06 -5.79 -33.56
N CYS A 714 13.66 -6.87 -32.88
CA CYS A 714 13.63 -6.86 -31.42
C CYS A 714 15.03 -6.80 -30.80
N LYS A 715 16.01 -7.45 -31.41
CA LYS A 715 17.41 -7.39 -30.98
C LYS A 715 17.97 -5.96 -31.08
N ASP A 716 17.65 -5.23 -32.15
CA ASP A 716 18.03 -3.82 -32.32
C ASP A 716 17.39 -2.91 -31.25
N LYS A 717 16.28 -3.33 -30.66
CA LYS A 717 15.62 -2.66 -29.52
C LYS A 717 15.99 -3.23 -28.16
N LEU A 718 17.07 -4.02 -28.08
CA LEU A 718 17.56 -4.64 -26.84
C LEU A 718 16.58 -5.64 -26.21
N GLY A 719 15.63 -6.17 -26.99
CA GLY A 719 14.65 -7.16 -26.55
C GLY A 719 14.70 -8.46 -27.36
N THR A 720 13.80 -9.37 -27.04
CA THR A 720 13.54 -10.62 -27.78
C THR A 720 12.11 -10.61 -28.29
N LEU A 721 11.77 -11.57 -29.16
CA LEU A 721 10.35 -11.92 -29.31
C LEU A 721 9.80 -12.44 -27.97
N PRO A 722 8.47 -12.44 -27.76
CA PRO A 722 7.89 -12.82 -26.48
C PRO A 722 8.07 -14.32 -26.22
N VAL A 723 8.59 -14.61 -25.02
CA VAL A 723 8.75 -15.94 -24.46
C VAL A 723 7.74 -16.11 -23.34
N VAL A 724 7.09 -17.28 -23.30
CA VAL A 724 6.06 -17.59 -22.30
C VAL A 724 6.44 -18.85 -21.52
N THR A 725 6.88 -18.65 -20.29
CA THR A 725 7.32 -19.68 -19.35
C THR A 725 6.29 -20.00 -18.28
N ASN A 726 5.27 -19.15 -18.11
CA ASN A 726 4.25 -19.33 -17.07
C ASN A 726 2.87 -18.75 -17.47
N LYS A 727 1.87 -18.97 -16.60
CA LYS A 727 0.48 -18.52 -16.82
C LYS A 727 0.34 -16.99 -16.85
N LEU A 728 1.12 -16.24 -16.09
CA LEU A 728 1.07 -14.77 -16.03
C LEU A 728 1.59 -14.15 -17.33
N GLU A 729 2.72 -14.64 -17.84
CA GLU A 729 3.25 -14.24 -19.15
C GLU A 729 2.26 -14.58 -20.27
N ASN A 730 1.60 -15.75 -20.20
CA ASN A 730 0.55 -16.08 -21.17
C ASN A 730 -0.65 -15.13 -21.07
N TYR A 731 -1.01 -14.67 -19.86
CA TYR A 731 -2.07 -13.68 -19.67
C TYR A 731 -1.67 -12.32 -20.24
N ALA A 732 -0.42 -11.89 -20.04
CA ALA A 732 0.13 -10.68 -20.66
C ALA A 732 0.10 -10.77 -22.19
N MET A 733 0.38 -11.94 -22.78
CA MET A 733 0.26 -12.18 -24.22
C MET A 733 -1.18 -12.04 -24.71
N THR A 734 -2.15 -12.60 -23.98
CA THR A 734 -3.58 -12.43 -24.29
C THR A 734 -3.99 -10.95 -24.22
N HIS A 735 -3.53 -10.22 -23.20
CA HIS A 735 -3.79 -8.79 -23.08
C HIS A 735 -3.19 -7.99 -24.25
N LEU A 736 -1.96 -8.31 -24.67
CA LEU A 736 -1.32 -7.69 -25.84
C LEU A 736 -2.04 -8.05 -27.13
N LEU A 737 -2.46 -9.31 -27.30
CA LEU A 737 -3.24 -9.74 -28.47
C LEU A 737 -4.55 -8.93 -28.59
N ASN A 738 -5.25 -8.74 -27.47
CA ASN A 738 -6.47 -7.93 -27.44
C ASN A 738 -6.20 -6.45 -27.73
N LYS A 739 -5.08 -5.90 -27.25
CA LYS A 739 -4.67 -4.52 -27.53
C LYS A 739 -4.27 -4.31 -29.00
N ILE A 740 -3.53 -5.25 -29.58
CA ILE A 740 -2.96 -5.17 -30.93
C ILE A 740 -3.98 -5.58 -32.01
N ASN A 741 -4.95 -6.41 -31.62
CA ASN A 741 -5.99 -7.00 -32.47
C ASN A 741 -5.44 -7.67 -33.74
N SER A 742 -4.26 -8.29 -33.64
CA SER A 742 -3.60 -8.97 -34.74
C SER A 742 -2.60 -9.99 -34.21
N SER A 743 -2.39 -11.07 -34.95
CA SER A 743 -1.40 -12.09 -34.58
C SER A 743 0.03 -11.55 -34.62
N PHE A 744 0.83 -11.93 -33.65
CA PHE A 744 2.25 -11.59 -33.57
C PHE A 744 3.10 -12.81 -33.23
N TRP A 745 4.39 -12.73 -33.59
CA TRP A 745 5.34 -13.82 -33.38
C TRP A 745 5.61 -14.09 -31.89
N LEU A 746 5.76 -15.37 -31.55
CA LEU A 746 6.36 -15.83 -30.29
C LEU A 746 7.76 -16.38 -30.60
N ASP A 747 8.64 -16.38 -29.60
CA ASP A 747 10.04 -16.76 -29.82
C ASP A 747 10.28 -18.27 -29.89
N PHE A 748 9.40 -19.06 -30.52
CA PHE A 748 9.57 -20.50 -30.65
C PHE A 748 9.54 -21.00 -32.09
N SER A 749 10.15 -22.17 -32.31
CA SER A 749 10.15 -22.87 -33.60
C SER A 749 10.02 -24.38 -33.37
N CYS A 750 9.45 -25.07 -34.36
CA CYS A 750 9.24 -26.51 -34.37
C CYS A 750 10.02 -27.10 -35.58
N PRO A 751 11.20 -27.68 -35.35
CA PRO A 751 12.04 -28.21 -36.43
C PRO A 751 11.38 -29.37 -37.17
N THR A 752 10.65 -30.23 -36.45
CA THR A 752 10.00 -31.42 -37.01
C THR A 752 8.48 -31.34 -36.89
N LYS A 753 7.76 -32.25 -37.55
CA LYS A 753 6.31 -32.43 -37.38
C LYS A 753 5.90 -32.91 -35.98
N ASN A 754 6.85 -33.27 -35.11
CA ASN A 754 6.56 -33.61 -33.72
C ASN A 754 6.43 -32.33 -32.86
N PRO A 755 5.26 -32.04 -32.25
CA PRO A 755 5.08 -30.89 -31.36
C PRO A 755 6.04 -30.89 -30.15
N SER A 756 6.57 -32.06 -29.78
CA SER A 756 7.55 -32.19 -28.71
C SER A 756 8.91 -31.59 -29.07
N SER A 757 9.21 -31.46 -30.36
CA SER A 757 10.45 -30.87 -30.89
C SER A 757 10.49 -29.35 -30.83
N CYS A 758 9.36 -28.70 -30.55
CA CYS A 758 9.29 -27.25 -30.46
C CYS A 758 10.13 -26.73 -29.28
N LYS A 759 10.92 -25.68 -29.54
CA LYS A 759 11.80 -25.04 -28.56
C LYS A 759 11.78 -23.52 -28.71
N TRP A 760 12.02 -22.82 -27.60
CA TRP A 760 12.32 -21.39 -27.63
C TRP A 760 13.63 -21.15 -28.39
N SER A 761 13.77 -19.99 -29.03
CA SER A 761 15.02 -19.61 -29.70
C SER A 761 16.10 -19.30 -28.67
N ILE A 762 15.72 -18.79 -27.51
CA ILE A 762 16.56 -18.78 -26.31
C ILE A 762 16.67 -20.21 -25.74
N ASP A 763 17.84 -20.60 -25.23
CA ASP A 763 18.14 -21.93 -24.65
C ASP A 763 17.38 -22.22 -23.33
N GLU A 764 16.12 -21.82 -23.22
CA GLU A 764 15.24 -22.13 -22.11
C GLU A 764 14.37 -23.34 -22.41
N LYS A 765 14.18 -24.17 -21.38
CA LYS A 765 13.30 -25.32 -21.44
C LYS A 765 11.85 -24.86 -21.57
N MET A 766 11.18 -25.29 -22.64
CA MET A 766 9.75 -25.01 -22.84
C MET A 766 8.90 -25.91 -21.93
N GLU A 767 8.78 -25.53 -20.65
CA GLU A 767 8.00 -26.27 -19.64
C GLU A 767 6.50 -25.94 -19.72
N TYR A 768 6.17 -24.67 -19.94
CA TYR A 768 4.81 -24.23 -20.21
C TYR A 768 4.50 -24.40 -21.71
N ARG A 769 3.68 -25.41 -22.05
CA ARG A 769 3.30 -25.72 -23.43
C ARG A 769 1.79 -25.63 -23.59
N LYS A 770 1.32 -24.69 -24.41
CA LYS A 770 -0.03 -24.72 -25.00
C LYS A 770 -0.07 -25.40 -26.37
N ILE A 771 1.02 -26.11 -26.72
CA ILE A 771 1.25 -26.71 -28.03
C ILE A 771 0.73 -28.17 -28.13
N LYS A 772 0.35 -28.81 -27.00
CA LYS A 772 0.09 -30.27 -26.95
C LYS A 772 -0.94 -30.81 -27.96
N ASN A 773 -1.82 -29.95 -28.50
CA ASN A 773 -2.85 -30.34 -29.46
C ASN A 773 -2.58 -29.86 -30.91
N LEU A 774 -1.40 -29.32 -31.21
CA LEU A 774 -1.07 -28.89 -32.57
C LEU A 774 -0.75 -30.09 -33.48
N LYS A 775 -1.51 -30.22 -34.57
CA LYS A 775 -1.10 -31.02 -35.74
C LYS A 775 -0.21 -30.15 -36.63
N LEU A 776 1.10 -30.41 -36.65
CA LEU A 776 2.04 -29.68 -37.51
C LEU A 776 1.97 -30.24 -38.94
N ALA A 777 1.58 -29.40 -39.90
CA ALA A 777 1.41 -29.81 -41.30
C ALA A 777 2.76 -30.05 -42.03
N SER A 778 3.79 -29.30 -41.65
CA SER A 778 5.13 -29.33 -42.25
C SER A 778 6.22 -29.23 -41.19
N GLU A 779 7.46 -29.40 -41.63
CA GLU A 779 8.66 -29.18 -40.83
C GLU A 779 9.07 -27.70 -40.85
N ASN A 780 9.97 -27.31 -39.95
CA ASN A 780 10.52 -25.95 -39.83
C ASN A 780 9.45 -24.85 -39.71
N LEU A 781 8.48 -25.06 -38.82
CA LEU A 781 7.43 -24.08 -38.55
C LEU A 781 7.79 -23.13 -37.40
N CYS A 782 7.24 -21.94 -37.45
CA CYS A 782 7.46 -20.85 -36.51
C CYS A 782 6.21 -20.52 -35.70
N GLY A 783 6.40 -20.29 -34.40
CA GLY A 783 5.34 -20.14 -33.42
C GLY A 783 4.77 -18.74 -33.30
N TYR A 784 3.45 -18.60 -33.20
CA TYR A 784 2.79 -17.31 -33.04
C TYR A 784 1.53 -17.43 -32.17
N ILE A 785 0.98 -16.30 -31.73
CA ILE A 785 -0.30 -16.26 -31.04
C ILE A 785 -1.39 -15.69 -31.95
N LYS A 786 -2.52 -16.39 -32.05
CA LYS A 786 -3.63 -16.06 -32.96
C LYS A 786 -4.93 -15.74 -32.25
N ILE A 787 -5.29 -16.58 -31.28
CA ILE A 787 -6.53 -16.51 -30.51
C ILE A 787 -6.15 -16.55 -29.04
N GLU A 788 -6.97 -15.91 -28.20
CA GLU A 788 -6.82 -15.97 -26.75
C GLU A 788 -6.57 -17.42 -26.32
N ASN A 789 -5.51 -17.62 -25.52
CA ASN A 789 -5.13 -18.90 -24.96
C ASN A 789 -4.64 -20.01 -25.93
N ASN A 790 -4.50 -19.78 -27.23
CA ASN A 790 -3.97 -20.78 -28.17
C ASN A 790 -2.78 -20.23 -28.98
N TRP A 791 -1.66 -20.94 -28.93
CA TRP A 791 -0.52 -20.71 -29.82
C TRP A 791 -0.74 -21.52 -31.09
N GLU A 792 -0.30 -21.02 -32.23
CA GLU A 792 -0.32 -21.73 -33.51
C GLU A 792 1.09 -21.71 -34.15
N THR A 793 1.26 -22.46 -35.23
CA THR A 793 2.50 -22.51 -36.00
C THR A 793 2.22 -22.22 -37.48
N ASP A 794 3.15 -21.55 -38.15
CA ASP A 794 3.05 -21.16 -39.56
C ASP A 794 4.44 -21.20 -40.22
N SER A 795 4.51 -21.05 -41.55
CA SER A 795 5.81 -20.87 -42.23
C SER A 795 6.57 -19.70 -41.60
N CYS A 796 7.87 -19.86 -41.39
CA CYS A 796 8.73 -18.79 -40.87
C CYS A 796 8.80 -17.57 -41.82
N ASP A 797 8.45 -17.77 -43.10
CA ASP A 797 8.33 -16.73 -44.13
C ASP A 797 6.95 -16.05 -44.16
N ALA A 798 5.98 -16.56 -43.38
CA ALA A 798 4.72 -15.85 -43.19
C ALA A 798 4.98 -14.48 -42.55
N ARG A 799 4.05 -13.53 -42.69
CA ARG A 799 4.21 -12.19 -42.11
C ARG A 799 3.25 -12.01 -40.93
N LYS A 800 3.77 -11.62 -39.75
CA LYS A 800 2.98 -11.32 -38.54
C LYS A 800 3.55 -10.11 -37.81
N LYS A 801 2.75 -9.46 -36.95
CA LYS A 801 3.21 -8.26 -36.21
C LYS A 801 4.35 -8.59 -35.25
N VAL A 802 5.11 -7.56 -34.87
CA VAL A 802 6.32 -7.68 -34.05
C VAL A 802 6.10 -7.05 -32.68
N VAL A 803 6.12 -7.89 -31.66
CA VAL A 803 6.11 -7.46 -30.26
C VAL A 803 7.45 -7.81 -29.66
N CYS A 804 8.15 -6.82 -29.12
CA CYS A 804 9.41 -7.04 -28.45
C CYS A 804 9.20 -7.09 -26.94
N GLN A 805 9.83 -8.07 -26.30
CA GLN A 805 9.82 -8.30 -24.88
C GLN A 805 11.22 -8.00 -24.34
N ILE A 806 11.30 -7.14 -23.32
CA ILE A 806 12.45 -7.11 -22.43
C ILE A 806 12.03 -7.86 -21.17
N ARG A 807 12.66 -9.03 -21.00
CA ARG A 807 12.46 -9.84 -19.81
C ARG A 807 13.23 -9.22 -18.67
N ASN A 808 12.56 -9.01 -17.55
CA ASN A 808 13.23 -8.63 -16.33
C ASN A 808 13.78 -9.92 -15.69
N LYS A 809 14.88 -10.44 -16.22
CA LYS A 809 15.63 -11.56 -15.63
C LYS A 809 16.39 -11.11 -14.40
#